data_AF-A0AAU8MJF3-F1
#
_entry.id   AF-A0AAU8MJF3-F1
#
_cell.length_a   1.000
_cell.length_b   1.000
_cell.length_c   1.000
_cell.angle_alpha   90.00
_cell.angle_beta   90.00
_cell.angle_gamma   90.00
#
_symmetry.space_group_name_H-M   'P 1'
#
loop_
_entity.id
_entity.type
_entity.pdbx_description
1 polymer ?
#
loop_
_entity_poly.entity_id
_entity_poly.type
_entity_poly.pdbx_seq_one_letter_code
_entity_poly.pdbx_strand_id
1 'polypeptide(L)'
;MHGNNEDRELVRALLSGGCDEFSRQFVGFLNNCPSFLHSANKPGFFPAFFFGMFSTAHDAGILGEDERVYFRFDGCGNLKVAVLTNEEDRRIVRCYTIADNENSPGSRFSAEEKQQVEENLPQELQEGEDLDWEEHKIFRFGEECRHFDEGHSFPQRDEYEAPVFHEINPIRAPGELLDLINELANDNAGEVRTNVKRILQYIVDIHDEHEGSLVFGAESDYHGFLCGFLVNFRYRSVADVYPELLIGKGYADVVLLVRGVDQANDSVPVIIELKVGDEEGLEQAKDYAKSCSVSSLPIHTSSPSAVCIALNFQLRGGAGLRTSVQPFSEGGLSLIPGLLHPHGNGVRGNVIRFLQPIASEFTQSPHCDTFSCMSSFAFGNVLSTADLLRVAGRRRGVIITKYLFNHSEEEKMKRIGGRGDAATIVRHALTLALFVSNIGFVVLHIFRYLRSQTLPDKALDLSLLPQAEDNANVREVLCEVNVQSHLQVLSAKKFESLRAYSRSHREGYFEGRFSEQMGNVRNLHQFADELMSAEPNFSNDSNVNGEYRARYEVLFNEISRLLSPLLNGNRLLVNNEAKFQALLRGIFQSCDNPAKVIIEFQLQRGRKIDLVLSKSAENDDTHPIGIELKYANTAEQVERKRVEANRQLSEYEFCGGCKRITGGDAMVLLYAILNAVGQEQDLILIGGLRRASGFSR
;
A
#
# COMPACT_ATOMS: atom_id res chain seq x y z
N MET A 1 -26.37 3.58 -16.73
CA MET A 1 -25.80 3.76 -18.08
C MET A 1 -24.68 4.77 -17.98
N HIS A 2 -23.47 4.32 -17.72
CA HIS A 2 -22.27 5.14 -17.82
C HIS A 2 -21.50 4.63 -19.04
N GLY A 3 -21.25 5.53 -19.98
CA GLY A 3 -20.58 5.22 -21.24
C GLY A 3 -19.21 4.66 -20.94
N ASN A 4 -19.06 3.36 -21.16
CA ASN A 4 -17.77 2.73 -21.25
C ASN A 4 -16.99 3.46 -22.35
N ASN A 5 -15.78 3.90 -22.03
CA ASN A 5 -14.73 4.08 -23.03
C ASN A 5 -14.37 2.66 -23.54
N GLU A 6 -15.33 1.99 -24.17
CA GLU A 6 -15.31 0.58 -24.57
C GLU A 6 -14.26 0.30 -25.67
N ASP A 7 -13.69 1.36 -26.28
CA ASP A 7 -12.75 1.25 -27.41
C ASP A 7 -11.28 1.57 -27.08
N ARG A 8 -10.90 1.76 -25.81
CA ARG A 8 -9.51 2.16 -25.45
C ARG A 8 -8.65 0.97 -25.06
N GLU A 9 -8.27 0.17 -26.05
CA GLU A 9 -7.26 -0.87 -25.90
C GLU A 9 -5.87 -0.26 -26.16
N LEU A 10 -4.98 -0.33 -25.16
CA LEU A 10 -3.65 0.29 -25.23
C LEU A 10 -2.89 -0.21 -26.45
N VAL A 11 -2.84 -1.53 -26.65
CA VAL A 11 -2.15 -2.13 -27.79
C VAL A 11 -2.86 -1.86 -29.13
N ARG A 12 -4.20 -1.76 -29.16
CA ARG A 12 -4.96 -1.49 -30.39
C ARG A 12 -4.56 -0.16 -31.03
N ALA A 13 -4.31 0.86 -30.21
CA ALA A 13 -3.80 2.13 -30.70
C ALA A 13 -2.46 1.97 -31.43
N LEU A 14 -1.59 1.07 -30.99
CA LEU A 14 -0.37 0.73 -31.75
C LEU A 14 -0.68 -0.11 -32.98
N LEU A 15 -1.57 -1.09 -32.91
CA LEU A 15 -1.94 -1.90 -34.08
C LEU A 15 -2.45 -1.04 -35.24
N SER A 16 -3.14 0.07 -34.94
CA SER A 16 -3.67 1.02 -35.93
C SER A 16 -2.76 2.22 -36.22
N GLY A 17 -1.48 2.23 -35.80
CA GLY A 17 -0.57 3.36 -36.07
C GLY A 17 -0.79 4.62 -35.21
N GLY A 18 -1.71 4.58 -34.25
CA GLY A 18 -2.08 5.69 -33.35
C GLY A 18 -1.10 5.93 -32.20
N CYS A 19 0.18 6.20 -32.49
CA CYS A 19 1.23 6.43 -31.48
C CYS A 19 0.92 7.57 -30.50
N ASP A 20 0.27 8.64 -30.95
CA ASP A 20 -0.19 9.76 -30.11
C ASP A 20 -1.27 9.34 -29.11
N GLU A 21 -2.22 8.52 -29.56
CA GLU A 21 -3.26 7.97 -28.70
C GLU A 21 -2.67 7.01 -27.68
N PHE A 22 -1.81 6.08 -28.13
CA PHE A 22 -1.07 5.19 -27.25
C PHE A 22 -0.32 5.97 -26.18
N SER A 23 0.47 6.98 -26.57
CA SER A 23 1.32 7.75 -25.65
C SER A 23 0.47 8.42 -24.57
N ARG A 24 -0.68 9.02 -24.93
CA ARG A 24 -1.62 9.60 -23.96
C ARG A 24 -2.20 8.55 -23.00
N GLN A 25 -2.64 7.40 -23.53
CA GLN A 25 -3.22 6.34 -22.72
C GLN A 25 -2.19 5.67 -21.79
N PHE A 26 -0.96 5.45 -22.29
CA PHE A 26 0.14 4.85 -21.55
C PHE A 26 0.63 5.78 -20.44
N VAL A 27 0.74 7.08 -20.69
CA VAL A 27 0.96 8.07 -19.63
C VAL A 27 -0.16 8.01 -18.59
N GLY A 28 -1.41 7.81 -19.00
CA GLY A 28 -2.53 7.54 -18.09
C GLY A 28 -2.34 6.29 -17.22
N PHE A 29 -1.81 5.20 -17.78
CA PHE A 29 -1.44 3.98 -17.03
C PHE A 29 -0.31 4.26 -16.04
N LEU A 30 0.79 4.89 -16.50
CA LEU A 30 1.93 5.22 -15.64
C LEU A 30 1.50 6.10 -14.46
N ASN A 31 0.62 7.07 -14.74
CA ASN A 31 0.02 7.91 -13.73
C ASN A 31 -0.80 7.09 -12.71
N ASN A 32 -1.39 5.94 -13.03
CA ASN A 32 -2.11 5.17 -12.00
C ASN A 32 -1.23 4.21 -11.19
N CYS A 33 0.07 4.12 -11.50
CA CYS A 33 0.97 3.22 -10.82
C CYS A 33 1.55 3.84 -9.53
N PRO A 34 1.62 3.07 -8.42
CA PRO A 34 2.11 3.52 -7.12
C PRO A 34 3.60 3.91 -7.15
N SER A 35 4.40 3.11 -7.84
CA SER A 35 5.84 3.26 -7.92
C SER A 35 6.36 2.64 -9.20
N PHE A 36 7.29 3.34 -9.83
CA PHE A 36 8.19 2.82 -10.87
C PHE A 36 9.65 2.89 -10.42
N LEU A 37 9.87 3.09 -9.12
CA LEU A 37 11.11 3.57 -8.56
C LEU A 37 12.25 2.57 -8.76
N HIS A 38 12.00 1.26 -8.71
CA HIS A 38 13.08 0.27 -8.70
C HIS A 38 13.20 -0.51 -10.02
N SER A 39 12.13 -1.07 -10.56
CA SER A 39 12.22 -2.02 -11.69
C SER A 39 11.99 -1.36 -13.04
N ALA A 40 11.01 -0.46 -13.14
CA ALA A 40 10.76 0.23 -14.40
C ALA A 40 11.90 1.15 -14.83
N ASN A 41 12.70 1.67 -13.89
CA ASN A 41 13.92 2.44 -14.15
C ASN A 41 15.13 1.61 -14.57
N LYS A 42 15.05 0.28 -14.49
CA LYS A 42 16.15 -0.60 -14.91
C LYS A 42 16.03 -0.90 -16.41
N PRO A 43 17.17 -1.08 -17.10
CA PRO A 43 17.18 -1.53 -18.49
C PRO A 43 16.37 -2.82 -18.68
N GLY A 44 15.73 -2.95 -19.83
CA GLY A 44 14.99 -4.13 -20.26
C GLY A 44 13.54 -4.24 -19.78
N PHE A 45 13.14 -3.52 -18.72
CA PHE A 45 11.74 -3.44 -18.32
C PHE A 45 10.83 -2.94 -19.46
N PHE A 46 11.24 -1.87 -20.14
CA PHE A 46 10.37 -1.20 -21.12
C PHE A 46 10.19 -2.03 -22.41
N PRO A 47 11.25 -2.57 -23.05
CA PRO A 47 11.11 -3.55 -24.12
C PRO A 47 10.29 -4.78 -23.70
N ALA A 48 10.55 -5.36 -22.53
CA ALA A 48 9.82 -6.54 -22.06
C ALA A 48 8.33 -6.24 -21.80
N PHE A 49 8.00 -5.03 -21.32
CA PHE A 49 6.62 -4.56 -21.17
C PHE A 49 5.86 -4.56 -22.50
N PHE A 50 6.45 -3.98 -23.56
CA PHE A 50 5.78 -3.99 -24.85
C PHE A 50 5.68 -5.41 -25.43
N PHE A 51 6.69 -6.25 -25.24
CA PHE A 51 6.59 -7.65 -25.64
C PHE A 51 5.43 -8.37 -24.93
N GLY A 52 5.28 -8.20 -23.61
CA GLY A 52 4.13 -8.75 -22.86
C GLY A 52 2.78 -8.26 -23.40
N MET A 53 2.71 -6.99 -23.78
CA MET A 53 1.51 -6.39 -24.36
C MET A 53 1.20 -6.92 -25.78
N PHE A 54 2.19 -7.07 -26.66
CA PHE A 54 1.97 -7.62 -28.01
C PHE A 54 1.71 -9.13 -27.98
N SER A 55 2.45 -9.88 -27.15
CA SER A 55 2.34 -11.34 -27.04
C SER A 55 0.98 -11.84 -26.55
N THR A 56 0.16 -10.95 -25.99
CA THR A 56 -1.19 -11.28 -25.52
C THR A 56 -2.30 -10.73 -26.38
N ALA A 57 -1.99 -9.90 -27.38
CA ALA A 57 -3.00 -9.22 -28.17
C ALA A 57 -3.93 -10.21 -28.89
N HIS A 58 -3.40 -11.36 -29.34
CA HIS A 58 -4.20 -12.37 -30.02
C HIS A 58 -5.16 -13.06 -29.05
N ASP A 59 -4.67 -13.60 -27.94
CA ASP A 59 -5.50 -14.41 -27.03
C ASP A 59 -6.44 -13.58 -26.15
N ALA A 60 -6.13 -12.29 -25.97
CA ALA A 60 -7.05 -11.30 -25.44
C ALA A 60 -8.18 -10.96 -26.43
N GLY A 61 -8.07 -11.36 -27.71
CA GLY A 61 -9.04 -11.02 -28.76
C GLY A 61 -8.99 -9.54 -29.15
N ILE A 62 -7.79 -8.96 -29.22
CA ILE A 62 -7.52 -7.57 -29.65
C ILE A 62 -7.10 -7.52 -31.13
N LEU A 63 -6.34 -8.54 -31.56
CA LEU A 63 -5.99 -8.73 -32.97
C LEU A 63 -7.19 -9.28 -33.76
N GLY A 64 -7.37 -8.77 -34.98
CA GLY A 64 -8.27 -9.35 -35.96
C GLY A 64 -7.73 -10.66 -36.53
N GLU A 65 -8.60 -11.46 -37.18
CA GLU A 65 -8.25 -12.79 -37.70
C GLU A 65 -7.09 -12.78 -38.72
N ASP A 66 -6.96 -11.69 -39.49
CA ASP A 66 -5.93 -11.51 -40.52
C ASP A 66 -4.73 -10.69 -40.05
N GLU A 67 -4.75 -10.17 -38.82
CA GLU A 67 -3.66 -9.37 -38.28
C GLU A 67 -2.55 -10.27 -37.71
N ARG A 68 -1.28 -9.93 -38.02
CA ARG A 68 -0.11 -10.71 -37.61
C ARG A 68 0.86 -9.82 -36.85
N VAL A 69 1.54 -10.38 -35.85
CA VAL A 69 2.57 -9.66 -35.10
C VAL A 69 3.85 -10.47 -35.13
N TYR A 70 4.92 -9.85 -35.61
CA TYR A 70 6.27 -10.39 -35.60
C TYR A 70 7.13 -9.58 -34.65
N PHE A 71 8.05 -10.23 -33.94
CA PHE A 71 8.94 -9.56 -33.01
C PHE A 71 10.37 -10.07 -33.08
N ARG A 72 11.28 -9.24 -32.57
CA ARG A 72 12.68 -9.59 -32.35
C ARG A 72 13.30 -8.67 -31.30
N PHE A 73 14.17 -9.21 -30.46
CA PHE A 73 14.99 -8.42 -29.55
C PHE A 73 16.38 -8.14 -30.13
N ASP A 74 16.75 -6.86 -30.20
CA ASP A 74 18.08 -6.40 -30.61
C ASP A 74 18.92 -6.09 -29.36
N GLY A 75 19.02 -7.11 -28.49
CA GLY A 75 19.57 -7.01 -27.13
C GLY A 75 18.53 -6.55 -26.09
N CYS A 76 18.95 -6.48 -24.81
CA CYS A 76 18.01 -6.24 -23.70
C CYS A 76 17.32 -4.86 -23.72
N GLY A 77 17.86 -3.87 -24.44
CA GLY A 77 17.33 -2.51 -24.46
C GLY A 77 16.47 -2.14 -25.68
N ASN A 78 16.27 -3.07 -26.63
CA ASN A 78 15.58 -2.81 -27.89
C ASN A 78 14.70 -4.00 -28.31
N LEU A 79 13.43 -3.72 -28.57
CA LEU A 79 12.46 -4.64 -29.18
C LEU A 79 12.03 -4.05 -30.52
N LYS A 80 12.12 -4.83 -31.59
CA LYS A 80 11.50 -4.55 -32.88
C LYS A 80 10.22 -5.36 -33.03
N VAL A 81 9.14 -4.71 -33.45
CA VAL A 81 7.84 -5.34 -33.70
C VAL A 81 7.37 -4.92 -35.08
N ALA A 82 6.96 -5.87 -35.91
CA ALA A 82 6.27 -5.61 -37.17
C ALA A 82 4.84 -6.12 -37.06
N VAL A 83 3.87 -5.24 -37.30
CA VAL A 83 2.44 -5.56 -37.23
C VAL A 83 1.88 -5.48 -38.64
N LEU A 84 1.38 -6.60 -39.15
CA LEU A 84 0.62 -6.63 -40.40
C LEU A 84 -0.85 -6.39 -40.09
N THR A 85 -1.45 -5.41 -40.76
CA THR A 85 -2.90 -5.14 -40.72
C THR A 85 -3.44 -4.89 -42.12
N ASN A 86 -4.76 -5.05 -42.26
CA ASN A 86 -5.50 -4.74 -43.48
C ASN A 86 -6.29 -3.45 -43.28
N GLU A 87 -6.11 -2.45 -44.15
CA GLU A 87 -6.92 -1.23 -44.19
C GLU A 87 -7.60 -1.10 -45.54
N GLU A 88 -8.93 -1.16 -45.57
CA GLU A 88 -9.74 -1.07 -46.80
C GLU A 88 -9.25 -2.06 -47.88
N ASP A 89 -8.49 -1.57 -48.86
CA ASP A 89 -7.95 -2.30 -50.02
C ASP A 89 -6.40 -2.39 -50.01
N ARG A 90 -5.74 -2.09 -48.88
CA ARG A 90 -4.29 -2.09 -48.75
C ARG A 90 -3.81 -2.85 -47.52
N ARG A 91 -2.64 -3.49 -47.67
CA ARG A 91 -1.94 -4.15 -46.57
C ARG A 91 -0.81 -3.26 -46.10
N ILE A 92 -0.75 -3.08 -44.79
CA ILE A 92 0.23 -2.20 -44.18
C ILE A 92 1.01 -2.93 -43.09
N VAL A 93 2.33 -2.82 -43.17
CA VAL A 93 3.25 -3.32 -42.15
C VAL A 93 3.75 -2.14 -41.33
N ARG A 94 3.32 -2.10 -40.07
CA ARG A 94 3.76 -1.09 -39.10
C ARG A 94 4.91 -1.61 -38.28
N CYS A 95 6.05 -0.94 -38.41
CA CYS A 95 7.32 -1.31 -37.81
C CYS A 95 7.59 -0.41 -36.60
N TYR A 96 7.57 -1.00 -35.40
CA TYR A 96 7.88 -0.33 -34.14
C TYR A 96 9.25 -0.73 -33.64
N THR A 97 10.12 0.25 -33.44
CA THR A 97 11.32 0.09 -32.60
C THR A 97 11.04 0.62 -31.21
N ILE A 98 10.92 -0.26 -30.22
CA ILE A 98 10.73 0.08 -28.81
C ILE A 98 12.07 0.00 -28.08
N ALA A 99 12.52 1.13 -27.55
CA ALA A 99 13.85 1.25 -26.96
C ALA A 99 13.84 1.90 -25.57
N ASP A 100 14.79 1.51 -24.73
CA ASP A 100 15.01 2.20 -23.44
C ASP A 100 15.44 3.67 -23.63
N ASN A 101 16.14 3.98 -24.74
CA ASN A 101 16.79 5.27 -24.96
C ASN A 101 16.56 5.83 -26.38
N GLU A 102 16.55 7.15 -26.50
CA GLU A 102 16.40 7.88 -27.79
C GLU A 102 17.47 7.49 -28.83
N ASN A 103 18.72 7.32 -28.40
CA ASN A 103 19.87 7.07 -29.30
C ASN A 103 20.29 5.60 -29.35
N SER A 104 19.36 4.67 -29.13
CA SER A 104 19.68 3.25 -29.25
C SER A 104 20.14 2.90 -30.69
N PRO A 105 21.26 2.17 -30.86
CA PRO A 105 21.70 1.71 -32.18
C PRO A 105 20.65 0.79 -32.83
N GLY A 106 20.53 0.82 -34.17
CA GLY A 106 19.64 -0.07 -34.92
C GLY A 106 18.17 0.34 -34.90
N SER A 107 17.89 1.65 -34.88
CA SER A 107 16.52 2.13 -34.64
C SER A 107 15.58 2.04 -35.83
N ARG A 108 16.10 2.00 -37.07
CA ARG A 108 15.32 1.83 -38.29
C ARG A 108 15.29 0.39 -38.75
N PHE A 109 14.24 0.03 -39.50
CA PHE A 109 14.18 -1.26 -40.16
C PHE A 109 15.05 -1.23 -41.42
N SER A 110 15.95 -2.20 -41.59
CA SER A 110 16.76 -2.35 -42.80
C SER A 110 15.94 -2.99 -43.94
N ALA A 111 16.42 -2.89 -45.17
CA ALA A 111 15.76 -3.54 -46.30
C ALA A 111 15.72 -5.07 -46.13
N GLU A 112 16.79 -5.65 -45.60
CA GLU A 112 16.90 -7.08 -45.28
C GLU A 112 15.91 -7.48 -44.18
N GLU A 113 15.71 -6.65 -43.17
CA GLU A 113 14.72 -6.90 -42.11
C GLU A 113 13.29 -6.86 -42.64
N LYS A 114 12.97 -5.92 -43.53
CA LYS A 114 11.66 -5.88 -44.21
C LYS A 114 11.45 -7.13 -45.06
N GLN A 115 12.47 -7.52 -45.82
CA GLN A 115 12.43 -8.76 -46.60
C GLN A 115 12.22 -10.00 -45.71
N GLN A 116 12.86 -10.09 -44.54
CA GLN A 116 12.61 -11.19 -43.59
C GLN A 116 11.16 -11.25 -43.11
N VAL A 117 10.53 -10.11 -42.86
CA VAL A 117 9.11 -10.06 -42.48
C VAL A 117 8.22 -10.51 -43.65
N GLU A 118 8.51 -10.09 -44.88
CA GLU A 118 7.81 -10.53 -46.10
C GLU A 118 7.92 -12.05 -46.33
N GLU A 119 9.12 -12.60 -46.13
CA GLU A 119 9.39 -14.04 -46.26
C GLU A 119 8.64 -14.88 -45.22
N ASN A 120 8.32 -14.31 -44.06
CA ASN A 120 7.54 -14.94 -43.00
C ASN A 120 6.02 -14.84 -43.23
N LEU A 121 5.55 -14.10 -44.24
CA LEU A 121 4.13 -14.04 -44.55
C LEU A 121 3.63 -15.37 -45.16
N PRO A 122 2.38 -15.77 -44.91
CA PRO A 122 1.74 -16.86 -45.63
C PRO A 122 1.90 -16.73 -47.16
N GLN A 123 2.12 -17.85 -47.87
CA GLN A 123 2.35 -17.85 -49.33
C GLN A 123 1.24 -17.16 -50.13
N GLU A 124 0.00 -17.27 -49.67
CA GLU A 124 -1.18 -16.61 -50.26
C GLU A 124 -1.12 -15.08 -50.16
N LEU A 125 -0.32 -14.55 -49.23
CA LEU A 125 -0.11 -13.12 -49.01
C LEU A 125 1.18 -12.59 -49.68
N GLN A 126 2.09 -13.49 -50.10
CA GLN A 126 3.34 -13.13 -50.78
C GLN A 126 3.16 -12.86 -52.29
N GLU A 127 2.10 -13.42 -52.90
CA GLU A 127 1.83 -13.29 -54.34
C GLU A 127 0.59 -12.41 -54.59
N GLY A 128 0.73 -11.07 -54.62
CA GLY A 128 -0.33 -10.25 -55.24
C GLY A 128 -0.45 -8.75 -54.97
N GLU A 129 0.11 -8.19 -53.91
CA GLU A 129 -0.10 -6.77 -53.54
C GLU A 129 1.17 -6.12 -52.98
N ASP A 130 1.43 -4.86 -53.35
CA ASP A 130 2.51 -4.05 -52.76
C ASP A 130 2.17 -3.78 -51.27
N LEU A 131 3.11 -4.05 -50.37
CA LEU A 131 2.97 -3.73 -48.94
C LEU A 131 3.32 -2.26 -48.70
N ASP A 132 2.42 -1.53 -48.05
CA ASP A 132 2.74 -0.23 -47.47
C ASP A 132 3.53 -0.44 -46.18
N TRP A 133 4.53 0.40 -45.93
CA TRP A 133 5.36 0.33 -44.73
C TRP A 133 5.27 1.64 -43.95
N GLU A 134 5.04 1.54 -42.64
CA GLU A 134 5.12 2.66 -41.71
C GLU A 134 6.17 2.35 -40.65
N GLU A 135 7.08 3.28 -40.37
CA GLU A 135 8.10 3.11 -39.33
C GLU A 135 7.89 4.10 -38.19
N HIS A 136 7.85 3.56 -36.97
CA HIS A 136 7.77 4.32 -35.74
C HIS A 136 8.88 3.89 -34.79
N LYS A 137 9.42 4.85 -34.05
CA LYS A 137 10.25 4.57 -32.88
C LYS A 137 9.50 5.00 -31.64
N ILE A 138 9.45 4.14 -30.62
CA ILE A 138 8.94 4.45 -29.29
C ILE A 138 10.08 4.32 -28.31
N PHE A 139 10.28 5.31 -27.45
CA PHE A 139 11.32 5.24 -26.44
C PHE A 139 10.94 5.99 -25.17
N ARG A 140 11.63 5.63 -24.10
CA ARG A 140 11.47 6.26 -22.82
C ARG A 140 12.32 7.54 -22.71
N PHE A 141 11.71 8.62 -22.22
CA PHE A 141 12.41 9.85 -21.86
C PHE A 141 12.03 10.29 -20.45
N GLY A 142 12.85 9.96 -19.46
CA GLY A 142 12.53 10.22 -18.06
C GLY A 142 11.27 9.45 -17.61
N GLU A 143 10.20 10.17 -17.28
CA GLU A 143 8.89 9.59 -16.92
C GLU A 143 7.88 9.57 -18.10
N GLU A 144 8.32 9.97 -19.30
CA GLU A 144 7.49 10.06 -20.50
C GLU A 144 7.79 8.93 -21.48
N CYS A 145 6.78 8.61 -22.30
CA CYS A 145 6.93 7.83 -23.51
C CYS A 145 6.89 8.80 -24.71
N ARG A 146 7.91 8.76 -25.56
CA ARG A 146 8.01 9.59 -26.77
C ARG A 146 8.04 8.70 -27.99
N HIS A 147 7.58 9.24 -29.11
CA HIS A 147 7.66 8.56 -30.39
C HIS A 147 8.21 9.47 -31.49
N PHE A 148 8.78 8.83 -32.50
CA PHE A 148 9.15 9.43 -33.77
C PHE A 148 8.46 8.65 -34.89
N ASP A 149 7.86 9.37 -35.83
CA ASP A 149 7.32 8.78 -37.05
C ASP A 149 8.37 8.77 -38.18
N GLU A 150 8.06 8.08 -39.27
CA GLU A 150 8.92 7.84 -40.43
C GLU A 150 9.63 9.10 -40.98
N GLY A 151 8.95 10.26 -40.91
CA GLY A 151 9.48 11.56 -41.34
C GLY A 151 10.61 12.14 -40.47
N HIS A 152 10.86 11.59 -39.29
CA HIS A 152 11.94 12.02 -38.40
C HIS A 152 13.19 11.15 -38.60
N SER A 153 14.36 11.77 -38.76
CA SER A 153 15.61 11.03 -38.91
C SER A 153 16.09 10.49 -37.55
N PHE A 154 16.02 9.17 -37.35
CA PHE A 154 16.61 8.45 -36.22
C PHE A 154 17.67 7.44 -36.70
N PRO A 155 18.65 7.05 -35.86
CA PRO A 155 19.86 6.35 -36.31
C PRO A 155 19.58 5.00 -36.98
N GLN A 156 20.08 4.82 -38.21
CA GLN A 156 20.09 3.54 -38.91
C GLN A 156 21.41 2.81 -38.60
N ARG A 157 21.36 1.49 -38.46
CA ARG A 157 22.55 0.64 -38.37
C ARG A 157 22.48 -0.39 -39.49
N ASP A 158 23.56 -0.50 -40.25
CA ASP A 158 23.73 -1.56 -41.23
C ASP A 158 24.31 -2.78 -40.48
N GLU A 159 23.47 -3.66 -39.96
CA GLU A 159 23.93 -4.96 -39.43
C GLU A 159 23.72 -6.05 -40.48
N TYR A 160 24.81 -6.76 -40.82
CA TYR A 160 24.86 -7.78 -41.87
C TYR A 160 24.41 -9.18 -41.42
N GLU A 161 24.12 -9.39 -40.13
CA GLU A 161 23.68 -10.67 -39.55
C GLU A 161 22.62 -10.41 -38.45
N ALA A 162 21.50 -9.80 -38.82
CA ALA A 162 20.43 -9.52 -37.87
C ALA A 162 19.70 -10.82 -37.46
N PRO A 163 19.29 -10.99 -36.18
CA PRO A 163 18.51 -12.16 -35.76
C PRO A 163 17.16 -12.23 -36.51
N VAL A 164 16.53 -13.40 -36.51
CA VAL A 164 15.29 -13.65 -37.28
C VAL A 164 14.06 -13.10 -36.55
N PHE A 165 13.08 -12.60 -37.30
CA PHE A 165 11.76 -12.24 -36.75
C PHE A 165 10.93 -13.49 -36.44
N HIS A 166 10.25 -13.47 -35.30
CA HIS A 166 9.38 -14.55 -34.85
C HIS A 166 7.92 -14.09 -34.83
N GLU A 167 7.02 -14.89 -35.38
CA GLU A 167 5.57 -14.64 -35.28
C GLU A 167 5.06 -14.98 -33.88
N ILE A 168 4.21 -14.10 -33.34
CA ILE A 168 3.43 -14.36 -32.13
C ILE A 168 2.17 -15.11 -32.55
N ASN A 169 2.19 -16.43 -32.32
CA ASN A 169 1.04 -17.29 -32.60
C ASN A 169 0.13 -17.42 -31.37
N PRO A 170 -1.20 -17.55 -31.57
CA PRO A 170 -2.09 -17.91 -30.46
C PRO A 170 -1.69 -19.26 -29.87
N ILE A 171 -1.66 -19.33 -28.55
CA ILE A 171 -1.47 -20.60 -27.83
C ILE A 171 -2.81 -21.19 -27.40
N ARG A 172 -3.89 -20.38 -27.36
CA ARG A 172 -5.26 -20.82 -27.05
C ARG A 172 -6.30 -20.22 -27.98
N ALA A 173 -7.54 -20.66 -27.81
CA ALA A 173 -8.67 -20.08 -28.52
C ALA A 173 -8.86 -18.60 -28.12
N PRO A 174 -9.11 -17.70 -29.09
CA PRO A 174 -9.37 -16.28 -28.79
C PRO A 174 -10.48 -16.11 -27.76
N GLY A 175 -10.28 -15.24 -26.77
CA GLY A 175 -11.28 -14.88 -25.77
C GLY A 175 -11.29 -15.74 -24.49
N GLU A 176 -10.74 -16.97 -24.51
CA GLU A 176 -10.68 -17.82 -23.30
C GLU A 176 -9.93 -17.12 -22.16
N LEU A 177 -8.86 -16.40 -22.49
CA LEU A 177 -8.06 -15.67 -21.50
C LEU A 177 -8.83 -14.49 -20.89
N LEU A 178 -9.61 -13.77 -21.70
CA LEU A 178 -10.44 -12.67 -21.21
C LEU A 178 -11.48 -13.19 -20.21
N ASP A 179 -12.14 -14.29 -20.53
CA ASP A 179 -13.14 -14.91 -19.65
C ASP A 179 -12.51 -15.30 -18.31
N LEU A 180 -11.32 -15.91 -18.34
CA LEU A 180 -10.58 -16.26 -17.11
C LEU A 180 -10.22 -15.04 -16.27
N ILE A 181 -9.81 -13.94 -16.90
CA ILE A 181 -9.50 -12.69 -16.18
C ILE A 181 -10.77 -12.11 -15.57
N ASN A 182 -11.89 -12.09 -16.29
CA ASN A 182 -13.18 -11.61 -15.78
C ASN A 182 -13.64 -12.43 -14.57
N GLU A 183 -13.40 -13.74 -14.55
CA GLU A 183 -13.69 -14.60 -13.39
C GLU A 183 -12.86 -14.30 -12.13
N LEU A 184 -11.84 -13.42 -12.22
CA LEU A 184 -11.12 -12.93 -11.03
C LEU A 184 -11.90 -11.85 -10.26
N ALA A 185 -12.94 -11.26 -10.85
CA ALA A 185 -13.88 -10.36 -10.16
C ALA A 185 -14.81 -11.15 -9.23
N ASN A 186 -14.25 -11.67 -8.14
CA ASN A 186 -14.90 -12.66 -7.28
C ASN A 186 -14.41 -12.52 -5.83
N ASP A 187 -15.30 -12.74 -4.86
CA ASP A 187 -15.05 -12.68 -3.42
C ASP A 187 -14.52 -14.02 -2.85
N ASN A 188 -14.64 -15.11 -3.62
CA ASN A 188 -14.17 -16.44 -3.26
C ASN A 188 -12.68 -16.62 -3.60
N ALA A 189 -11.83 -16.50 -2.59
CA ALA A 189 -10.38 -16.64 -2.75
C ALA A 189 -9.92 -17.99 -3.31
N GLY A 190 -10.72 -19.06 -3.15
CA GLY A 190 -10.42 -20.39 -3.72
C GLY A 190 -10.63 -20.45 -5.24
N GLU A 191 -11.68 -19.80 -5.73
CA GLU A 191 -11.97 -19.66 -7.16
C GLU A 191 -10.96 -18.73 -7.83
N VAL A 192 -10.72 -17.55 -7.24
CA VAL A 192 -9.70 -16.59 -7.70
C VAL A 192 -8.32 -17.26 -7.78
N ARG A 193 -7.94 -18.06 -6.77
CA ARG A 193 -6.67 -18.81 -6.79
C ARG A 193 -6.59 -19.82 -7.94
N THR A 194 -7.69 -20.49 -8.26
CA THR A 194 -7.73 -21.48 -9.33
C THR A 194 -7.60 -20.80 -10.69
N ASN A 195 -8.32 -19.71 -10.89
CA ASN A 195 -8.33 -18.98 -12.16
C ASN A 195 -7.03 -18.22 -12.41
N VAL A 196 -6.48 -17.54 -11.40
CA VAL A 196 -5.18 -16.86 -11.54
C VAL A 196 -4.06 -17.86 -11.81
N LYS A 197 -4.13 -19.09 -11.27
CA LYS A 197 -3.15 -20.13 -11.60
C LYS A 197 -3.24 -20.51 -13.08
N ARG A 198 -4.45 -20.63 -13.65
CA ARG A 198 -4.64 -20.92 -15.08
C ARG A 198 -4.12 -19.79 -15.96
N ILE A 199 -4.37 -18.54 -15.57
CA ILE A 199 -3.86 -17.34 -16.24
C ILE A 199 -2.33 -17.31 -16.18
N LEU A 200 -1.71 -17.46 -15.01
CA LEU A 200 -0.25 -17.41 -14.91
C LEU A 200 0.43 -18.58 -15.60
N GLN A 201 -0.19 -19.77 -15.60
CA GLN A 201 0.30 -20.86 -16.44
C GLN A 201 0.29 -20.48 -17.92
N TYR A 202 -0.75 -19.80 -18.38
CA TYR A 202 -0.82 -19.29 -19.74
C TYR A 202 0.32 -18.29 -20.04
N ILE A 203 0.61 -17.36 -19.12
CA ILE A 203 1.75 -16.43 -19.26
C ILE A 203 3.08 -17.18 -19.36
N VAL A 204 3.25 -18.23 -18.54
CA VAL A 204 4.43 -19.10 -18.58
C VAL A 204 4.55 -19.84 -19.91
N ASP A 205 3.44 -20.34 -20.46
CA ASP A 205 3.44 -21.05 -21.74
C ASP A 205 3.91 -20.12 -22.90
N ILE A 206 3.48 -18.85 -22.91
CA ILE A 206 3.99 -17.83 -23.87
C ILE A 206 5.48 -17.57 -23.70
N HIS A 207 5.92 -17.42 -22.44
CA HIS A 207 7.34 -17.19 -22.16
C HIS A 207 8.19 -18.38 -22.63
N ASP A 208 7.77 -19.61 -22.35
CA ASP A 208 8.49 -20.84 -22.69
C ASP A 208 8.53 -21.06 -24.22
N GLU A 209 7.45 -20.74 -24.95
CA GLU A 209 7.40 -20.82 -26.42
C GLU A 209 8.44 -19.91 -27.08
N HIS A 210 8.67 -18.72 -26.50
CA HIS A 210 9.56 -17.72 -27.06
C HIS A 210 10.93 -17.63 -26.37
N GLU A 211 11.24 -18.46 -25.37
CA GLU A 211 12.45 -18.37 -24.53
C GLU A 211 13.75 -18.24 -25.34
N GLY A 212 13.86 -18.97 -26.46
CA GLY A 212 15.03 -18.94 -27.35
C GLY A 212 15.25 -17.61 -28.09
N SER A 213 14.21 -16.77 -28.16
CA SER A 213 14.18 -15.47 -28.82
C SER A 213 14.13 -14.30 -27.81
N LEU A 214 13.90 -14.60 -26.53
CA LEU A 214 13.92 -13.61 -25.45
C LEU A 214 15.35 -13.38 -24.96
N VAL A 215 15.62 -12.13 -24.59
CA VAL A 215 16.91 -11.70 -24.02
C VAL A 215 16.81 -11.39 -22.53
N PHE A 216 15.80 -11.96 -21.87
CA PHE A 216 15.50 -11.71 -20.46
C PHE A 216 16.62 -12.29 -19.59
N GLY A 217 17.17 -11.47 -18.70
CA GLY A 217 18.26 -11.86 -17.82
C GLY A 217 18.22 -11.21 -16.45
N ALA A 218 17.35 -10.22 -16.25
CA ALA A 218 17.16 -9.50 -15.01
C ALA A 218 15.69 -9.58 -14.55
N GLU A 219 15.49 -9.41 -13.24
CA GLU A 219 14.16 -9.34 -12.62
C GLU A 219 13.27 -8.25 -13.24
N SER A 220 13.88 -7.13 -13.68
CA SER A 220 13.18 -6.04 -14.37
C SER A 220 12.53 -6.47 -15.69
N ASP A 221 13.12 -7.43 -16.42
CA ASP A 221 12.57 -7.95 -17.67
C ASP A 221 11.26 -8.70 -17.39
N TYR A 222 11.30 -9.62 -16.41
CA TYR A 222 10.12 -10.37 -15.99
C TYR A 222 9.02 -9.47 -15.41
N HIS A 223 9.43 -8.43 -14.68
CA HIS A 223 8.51 -7.40 -14.18
C HIS A 223 7.80 -6.67 -15.32
N GLY A 224 8.57 -6.23 -16.32
CA GLY A 224 8.07 -5.58 -17.53
C GLY A 224 7.10 -6.49 -18.26
N PHE A 225 7.53 -7.70 -18.57
CA PHE A 225 6.75 -8.72 -19.28
C PHE A 225 5.39 -8.99 -18.60
N LEU A 226 5.37 -9.27 -17.30
CA LEU A 226 4.13 -9.54 -16.58
C LEU A 226 3.21 -8.31 -16.53
N CYS A 227 3.75 -7.11 -16.30
CA CYS A 227 2.94 -5.89 -16.27
C CYS A 227 2.34 -5.56 -17.65
N GLY A 228 3.15 -5.73 -18.70
CA GLY A 228 2.74 -5.53 -20.09
C GLY A 228 1.67 -6.50 -20.54
N PHE A 229 1.77 -7.77 -20.12
CA PHE A 229 0.73 -8.76 -20.31
C PHE A 229 -0.60 -8.31 -19.68
N LEU A 230 -0.56 -7.96 -18.39
CA LEU A 230 -1.77 -7.68 -17.62
C LEU A 230 -2.46 -6.36 -18.02
N VAL A 231 -1.73 -5.40 -18.60
CA VAL A 231 -2.29 -4.08 -18.96
C VAL A 231 -3.40 -4.18 -20.01
N ASN A 232 -3.38 -5.21 -20.87
CA ASN A 232 -4.40 -5.42 -21.90
C ASN A 232 -5.80 -5.66 -21.31
N PHE A 233 -5.89 -6.12 -20.06
CA PHE A 233 -7.17 -6.37 -19.38
C PHE A 233 -7.66 -5.18 -18.55
N ARG A 234 -6.86 -4.11 -18.46
CA ARG A 234 -7.14 -2.98 -17.57
C ARG A 234 -8.51 -2.37 -17.77
N TYR A 235 -8.89 -2.12 -19.03
CA TYR A 235 -10.14 -1.46 -19.37
C TYR A 235 -11.29 -2.45 -19.57
N ARG A 236 -11.02 -3.63 -20.14
CA ARG A 236 -12.05 -4.64 -20.47
C ARG A 236 -12.55 -5.42 -19.27
N SER A 237 -11.67 -5.68 -18.31
CA SER A 237 -11.98 -6.47 -17.11
C SER A 237 -11.95 -5.63 -15.84
N VAL A 238 -11.71 -4.32 -15.95
CA VAL A 238 -11.46 -3.44 -14.79
C VAL A 238 -10.33 -4.04 -13.92
N ALA A 239 -9.25 -4.43 -14.59
CA ALA A 239 -8.07 -5.04 -13.98
C ALA A 239 -7.05 -3.97 -13.60
N ASP A 240 -6.96 -3.67 -12.31
CA ASP A 240 -5.94 -2.79 -11.80
C ASP A 240 -4.63 -3.54 -11.52
N VAL A 241 -3.56 -3.08 -12.16
CA VAL A 241 -2.20 -3.63 -12.05
C VAL A 241 -1.34 -2.62 -11.31
N TYR A 242 -0.83 -3.01 -10.15
CA TYR A 242 -0.02 -2.17 -9.28
C TYR A 242 1.39 -2.73 -9.15
N PRO A 243 2.35 -2.26 -9.95
CA PRO A 243 3.75 -2.61 -9.77
C PRO A 243 4.31 -1.95 -8.49
N GLU A 244 5.17 -2.68 -7.77
CA GLU A 244 5.93 -2.20 -6.60
C GLU A 244 5.04 -1.50 -5.56
N LEU A 245 3.90 -2.11 -5.25
CA LEU A 245 2.95 -1.57 -4.28
C LEU A 245 3.45 -1.84 -2.87
N LEU A 246 3.58 -0.79 -2.06
CA LEU A 246 3.86 -0.91 -0.63
C LEU A 246 2.63 -1.51 0.08
N ILE A 247 2.73 -2.75 0.54
CA ILE A 247 1.67 -3.46 1.25
C ILE A 247 2.24 -4.28 2.42
N GLY A 248 1.66 -4.09 3.61
CA GLY A 248 2.16 -4.71 4.84
C GLY A 248 3.61 -4.36 5.11
N LYS A 249 4.47 -5.38 5.22
CA LYS A 249 5.88 -5.23 5.58
C LYS A 249 6.82 -4.83 4.44
N GLY A 250 6.36 -4.55 3.21
CA GLY A 250 7.28 -4.24 2.10
C GLY A 250 6.61 -3.92 0.76
N TYR A 251 7.40 -3.89 -0.31
CA TYR A 251 6.93 -3.66 -1.68
C TYR A 251 6.69 -5.00 -2.35
N ALA A 252 5.43 -5.31 -2.66
CA ALA A 252 5.10 -6.45 -3.50
C ALA A 252 5.40 -6.11 -4.96
N ASP A 253 5.97 -7.07 -5.68
CA ASP A 253 6.36 -6.92 -7.08
C ASP A 253 5.18 -6.51 -7.96
N VAL A 254 4.11 -7.31 -7.97
CA VAL A 254 2.86 -6.96 -8.65
C VAL A 254 1.67 -7.28 -7.75
N VAL A 255 0.79 -6.30 -7.57
CA VAL A 255 -0.54 -6.53 -6.99
C VAL A 255 -1.59 -6.33 -8.08
N LEU A 256 -2.40 -7.36 -8.32
CA LEU A 256 -3.50 -7.35 -9.28
C LEU A 256 -4.83 -7.35 -8.52
N LEU A 257 -5.74 -6.46 -8.92
CA LEU A 257 -7.12 -6.45 -8.42
C LEU A 257 -8.06 -6.33 -9.62
N VAL A 258 -8.88 -7.37 -9.84
CA VAL A 258 -9.92 -7.35 -10.89
C VAL A 258 -11.25 -7.16 -10.21
N ARG A 259 -11.98 -6.10 -10.56
CA ARG A 259 -13.28 -5.79 -9.94
C ARG A 259 -14.47 -6.04 -10.86
N GLY A 260 -14.21 -6.34 -12.13
CA GLY A 260 -15.24 -6.55 -13.14
C GLY A 260 -16.04 -5.28 -13.44
N VAL A 261 -16.97 -5.39 -14.39
CA VAL A 261 -17.83 -4.27 -14.83
C VAL A 261 -18.68 -3.73 -13.68
N ASP A 262 -19.08 -4.61 -12.75
CA ASP A 262 -19.84 -4.26 -11.56
C ASP A 262 -19.00 -3.59 -10.46
N GLN A 263 -17.68 -3.49 -10.64
CA GLN A 263 -16.73 -2.89 -9.71
C GLN A 263 -16.85 -3.45 -8.27
N ALA A 264 -16.90 -4.77 -8.13
CA ALA A 264 -17.11 -5.44 -6.86
C ALA A 264 -16.08 -5.02 -5.79
N ASN A 265 -16.59 -4.65 -4.61
CA ASN A 265 -15.83 -4.03 -3.53
C ASN A 265 -15.10 -5.02 -2.63
N ASP A 266 -15.39 -6.31 -2.76
CA ASP A 266 -14.86 -7.43 -1.99
C ASP A 266 -14.03 -8.40 -2.85
N SER A 267 -13.75 -8.01 -4.10
CA SER A 267 -12.87 -8.74 -5.01
C SER A 267 -11.53 -9.07 -4.36
N VAL A 268 -11.11 -10.33 -4.48
CA VAL A 268 -9.90 -10.83 -3.81
C VAL A 268 -8.65 -10.32 -4.55
N PRO A 269 -7.78 -9.54 -3.90
CA PRO A 269 -6.53 -9.12 -4.50
C PRO A 269 -5.55 -10.29 -4.67
N VAL A 270 -4.74 -10.21 -5.70
CA VAL A 270 -3.64 -11.14 -5.98
C VAL A 270 -2.31 -10.42 -5.71
N ILE A 271 -1.47 -11.01 -4.86
CA ILE A 271 -0.13 -10.51 -4.53
C ILE A 271 0.89 -11.45 -5.15
N ILE A 272 1.65 -10.97 -6.12
CA ILE A 272 2.63 -11.73 -6.88
C ILE A 272 4.03 -11.26 -6.48
N GLU A 273 4.89 -12.20 -6.13
CA GLU A 273 6.33 -12.01 -5.98
C GLU A 273 7.05 -12.74 -7.12
N LEU A 274 7.89 -12.01 -7.85
CA LEU A 274 8.77 -12.50 -8.90
C LEU A 274 10.10 -12.87 -8.28
N LYS A 275 10.30 -14.17 -8.06
CA LYS A 275 11.56 -14.69 -7.53
C LYS A 275 12.01 -15.91 -8.27
N VAL A 276 13.29 -16.23 -8.12
CA VAL A 276 13.91 -17.43 -8.64
C VAL A 276 13.43 -18.67 -7.85
N GLY A 277 12.15 -19.04 -7.97
CA GLY A 277 11.66 -20.43 -7.94
C GLY A 277 11.76 -21.20 -6.62
N ASP A 278 11.68 -20.56 -5.47
CA ASP A 278 11.72 -21.24 -4.17
C ASP A 278 10.50 -20.94 -3.28
N GLU A 279 10.40 -21.67 -2.16
CA GLU A 279 9.38 -21.44 -1.13
C GLU A 279 9.48 -20.03 -0.51
N GLU A 280 10.65 -19.38 -0.62
CA GLU A 280 10.88 -18.06 -0.02
C GLU A 280 10.04 -16.97 -0.68
N GLY A 281 9.88 -17.00 -2.00
CA GLY A 281 9.00 -16.06 -2.71
C GLY A 281 7.54 -16.17 -2.26
N LEU A 282 7.04 -17.39 -2.06
CA LEU A 282 5.66 -17.59 -1.63
C LEU A 282 5.47 -17.15 -0.17
N GLU A 283 6.44 -17.44 0.70
CA GLU A 283 6.39 -16.97 2.08
C GLU A 283 6.49 -15.44 2.17
N GLN A 284 7.25 -14.79 1.30
CA GLN A 284 7.30 -13.33 1.23
C GLN A 284 5.95 -12.73 0.82
N ALA A 285 5.32 -13.26 -0.23
CA ALA A 285 3.98 -12.84 -0.65
C ALA A 285 2.94 -13.05 0.47
N LYS A 286 2.99 -14.19 1.18
CA LYS A 286 2.14 -14.45 2.35
C LYS A 286 2.40 -13.48 3.48
N ASP A 287 3.65 -13.15 3.74
CA ASP A 287 4.00 -12.25 4.82
C ASP A 287 3.54 -10.82 4.58
N TYR A 288 3.47 -10.35 3.33
CA TYR A 288 2.82 -9.06 3.02
C TYR A 288 1.36 -9.07 3.49
N ALA A 289 0.59 -10.11 3.15
CA ALA A 289 -0.80 -10.24 3.59
C ALA A 289 -0.92 -10.37 5.12
N LYS A 290 -0.14 -11.25 5.76
CA LYS A 290 -0.16 -11.44 7.24
C LYS A 290 0.17 -10.16 8.01
N SER A 291 1.05 -9.33 7.45
CA SER A 291 1.51 -8.09 8.08
C SER A 291 0.67 -6.87 7.75
N CYS A 292 -0.32 -6.98 6.87
CA CYS A 292 -1.20 -5.88 6.50
C CYS A 292 -2.60 -6.05 7.13
N SER A 293 -3.09 -5.01 7.79
CA SER A 293 -4.50 -4.93 8.17
C SER A 293 -5.38 -4.63 6.96
N VAL A 294 -6.59 -5.21 6.89
CA VAL A 294 -7.62 -4.82 5.90
C VAL A 294 -7.90 -3.31 5.97
N SER A 295 -7.88 -2.74 7.18
CA SER A 295 -8.04 -1.30 7.42
C SER A 295 -6.84 -0.45 6.97
N SER A 296 -5.78 -1.05 6.46
CA SER A 296 -4.58 -0.35 5.98
C SER A 296 -4.22 -0.71 4.54
N LEU A 297 -5.10 -1.45 3.84
CA LEU A 297 -4.90 -1.80 2.43
C LEU A 297 -4.91 -0.55 1.55
N PRO A 298 -3.84 -0.32 0.75
CA PRO A 298 -3.74 0.82 -0.17
C PRO A 298 -4.40 0.54 -1.52
N ILE A 299 -5.42 -0.34 -1.54
CA ILE A 299 -6.19 -0.75 -2.72
C ILE A 299 -7.69 -0.81 -2.41
N HIS A 300 -8.54 -0.72 -3.44
CA HIS A 300 -10.00 -0.55 -3.35
C HIS A 300 -10.70 -1.90 -3.21
N THR A 301 -10.38 -2.63 -2.14
CA THR A 301 -11.05 -3.88 -1.75
C THR A 301 -11.31 -3.93 -0.25
N SER A 302 -12.36 -4.66 0.14
CA SER A 302 -12.73 -5.03 1.50
C SER A 302 -12.49 -6.51 1.78
N SER A 303 -11.94 -7.25 0.80
CA SER A 303 -11.69 -8.68 0.93
C SER A 303 -10.81 -8.98 2.15
N PRO A 304 -11.17 -9.96 2.99
CA PRO A 304 -10.40 -10.31 4.18
C PRO A 304 -9.16 -11.16 3.84
N SER A 305 -8.95 -11.51 2.58
CA SER A 305 -7.87 -12.40 2.14
C SER A 305 -7.27 -11.96 0.83
N ALA A 306 -6.08 -12.47 0.52
CA ALA A 306 -5.43 -12.35 -0.77
C ALA A 306 -5.05 -13.73 -1.31
N VAL A 307 -4.87 -13.80 -2.63
CA VAL A 307 -4.14 -14.90 -3.26
C VAL A 307 -2.68 -14.49 -3.37
N CYS A 308 -1.79 -15.20 -2.67
CA CYS A 308 -0.35 -15.00 -2.71
C CYS A 308 0.28 -15.94 -3.73
N ILE A 309 1.17 -15.40 -4.56
CA ILE A 309 1.79 -16.11 -5.67
C ILE A 309 3.30 -15.90 -5.64
N ALA A 310 4.04 -16.97 -5.88
CA ALA A 310 5.42 -16.91 -6.33
C ALA A 310 5.49 -17.38 -7.77
N LEU A 311 6.19 -16.61 -8.60
CA LEU A 311 6.34 -16.90 -10.01
C LEU A 311 7.81 -16.78 -10.42
N ASN A 312 8.33 -17.84 -11.04
CA ASN A 312 9.65 -17.87 -11.65
C ASN A 312 9.57 -18.29 -13.11
N PHE A 313 9.88 -17.36 -14.02
CA PHE A 313 9.95 -17.63 -15.45
C PHE A 313 11.20 -18.44 -15.86
N GLN A 314 12.22 -18.55 -15.01
CA GLN A 314 13.41 -19.37 -15.30
C GLN A 314 13.16 -20.89 -15.14
N LEU A 315 12.01 -21.28 -14.58
CA LEU A 315 11.65 -22.68 -14.39
C LEU A 315 10.54 -23.08 -15.36
N ARG A 316 10.89 -23.94 -16.32
CA ARG A 316 10.00 -24.40 -17.39
C ARG A 316 8.75 -25.13 -16.90
N GLY A 317 7.72 -25.10 -17.74
CA GLY A 317 6.51 -25.92 -17.59
C GLY A 317 5.73 -25.66 -16.31
N GLY A 318 5.77 -24.41 -15.82
CA GLY A 318 5.05 -23.99 -14.62
C GLY A 318 5.65 -24.49 -13.29
N ALA A 319 6.84 -25.11 -13.31
CA ALA A 319 7.50 -25.58 -12.09
C ALA A 319 7.77 -24.43 -11.10
N GLY A 320 7.97 -23.21 -11.61
CA GLY A 320 8.16 -21.97 -10.87
C GLY A 320 6.90 -21.29 -10.35
N LEU A 321 5.71 -21.84 -10.60
CA LEU A 321 4.44 -21.27 -10.13
C LEU A 321 3.97 -21.94 -8.83
N ARG A 322 3.76 -21.12 -7.80
CA ARG A 322 3.21 -21.53 -6.51
C ARG A 322 2.14 -20.54 -6.06
N THR A 323 1.04 -21.04 -5.49
CA THR A 323 -0.08 -20.19 -5.04
C THR A 323 -0.62 -20.63 -3.69
N SER A 324 -1.03 -19.67 -2.87
CA SER A 324 -1.69 -19.87 -1.58
C SER A 324 -2.77 -18.82 -1.38
N VAL A 325 -3.84 -19.17 -0.66
CA VAL A 325 -4.72 -18.15 -0.06
C VAL A 325 -4.12 -17.76 1.28
N GLN A 326 -4.11 -16.48 1.60
CA GLN A 326 -3.64 -15.96 2.87
C GLN A 326 -4.60 -14.89 3.38
N PRO A 327 -5.19 -15.04 4.58
CA PRO A 327 -5.93 -13.96 5.21
C PRO A 327 -5.02 -12.77 5.51
N PHE A 328 -5.57 -11.58 5.33
CA PHE A 328 -5.02 -10.36 5.91
C PHE A 328 -5.12 -10.41 7.44
N SER A 329 -4.39 -9.54 8.12
CA SER A 329 -4.55 -9.44 9.56
C SER A 329 -5.95 -8.94 9.93
N GLU A 330 -6.62 -9.64 10.86
CA GLU A 330 -7.92 -9.28 11.44
C GLU A 330 -7.86 -8.02 12.33
N GLY A 331 -6.91 -7.10 12.10
CA GLY A 331 -6.49 -6.00 12.96
C GLY A 331 -7.59 -5.01 13.33
N GLY A 332 -8.51 -5.43 14.20
CA GLY A 332 -9.73 -4.73 14.56
C GLY A 332 -9.50 -3.31 15.09
N LEU A 333 -10.57 -2.65 15.49
CA LEU A 333 -10.50 -1.21 15.79
C LEU A 333 -9.72 -0.89 17.08
N SER A 334 -9.70 -1.80 18.07
CA SER A 334 -9.12 -1.51 19.39
C SER A 334 -8.30 -2.65 20.00
N LEU A 335 -7.23 -2.28 20.70
CA LEU A 335 -6.43 -3.18 21.53
C LEU A 335 -7.19 -3.66 22.78
N ILE A 336 -8.11 -2.84 23.31
CA ILE A 336 -8.74 -3.05 24.62
C ILE A 336 -9.52 -4.38 24.68
N PRO A 337 -10.40 -4.73 23.71
CA PRO A 337 -11.09 -6.02 23.72
C PRO A 337 -10.14 -7.23 23.84
N GLY A 338 -8.96 -7.15 23.20
CA GLY A 338 -7.92 -8.18 23.29
C GLY A 338 -7.38 -8.35 24.71
N LEU A 339 -7.17 -7.25 25.43
CA LEU A 339 -6.72 -7.23 26.82
C LEU A 339 -7.78 -7.76 27.82
N LEU A 340 -9.06 -7.66 27.46
CA LEU A 340 -10.18 -8.08 28.32
C LEU A 340 -10.51 -9.58 28.22
N HIS A 341 -9.82 -10.32 27.34
CA HIS A 341 -10.05 -11.76 27.17
C HIS A 341 -9.97 -12.52 28.51
N PRO A 342 -10.88 -13.46 28.81
CA PRO A 342 -10.96 -14.12 30.13
C PRO A 342 -9.76 -15.00 30.45
N HIS A 343 -9.09 -15.55 29.43
CA HIS A 343 -7.93 -16.44 29.57
C HIS A 343 -6.65 -15.76 29.11
N GLY A 344 -5.57 -15.90 29.89
CA GLY A 344 -4.26 -15.29 29.61
C GLY A 344 -3.64 -15.71 28.26
N ASN A 345 -3.81 -16.96 27.84
CA ASN A 345 -3.36 -17.39 26.50
C ASN A 345 -4.12 -16.68 25.37
N GLY A 346 -5.41 -16.42 25.56
CA GLY A 346 -6.19 -15.63 24.61
C GLY A 346 -5.81 -14.14 24.62
N VAL A 347 -5.46 -13.57 25.77
CA VAL A 347 -4.88 -12.21 25.85
C VAL A 347 -3.60 -12.14 25.02
N ARG A 348 -2.67 -13.07 25.24
CA ARG A 348 -1.42 -13.16 24.47
C ARG A 348 -1.67 -13.21 22.97
N GLY A 349 -2.52 -14.13 22.52
CA GLY A 349 -2.86 -14.27 21.09
C GLY A 349 -3.52 -13.03 20.50
N ASN A 350 -4.40 -12.36 21.25
CA ASN A 350 -5.10 -11.16 20.76
C ASN A 350 -4.18 -9.94 20.68
N VAL A 351 -3.32 -9.72 21.69
CA VAL A 351 -2.36 -8.60 21.67
C VAL A 351 -1.37 -8.76 20.52
N ILE A 352 -0.87 -9.98 20.28
CA ILE A 352 0.01 -10.27 19.14
C ILE A 352 -0.71 -10.01 17.82
N ARG A 353 -1.92 -10.56 17.63
CA ARG A 353 -2.70 -10.36 16.40
C ARG A 353 -2.98 -8.88 16.10
N PHE A 354 -3.19 -8.07 17.13
CA PHE A 354 -3.47 -6.64 16.97
C PHE A 354 -2.21 -5.81 16.68
N LEU A 355 -1.12 -5.99 17.45
CA LEU A 355 0.04 -5.09 17.39
C LEU A 355 1.16 -5.57 16.45
N GLN A 356 1.29 -6.87 16.19
CA GLN A 356 2.37 -7.40 15.34
C GLN A 356 2.32 -6.91 13.88
N PRO A 357 1.16 -6.86 13.20
CA PRO A 357 1.06 -6.32 11.85
C PRO A 357 1.50 -4.85 11.80
N ILE A 358 1.02 -4.07 12.77
CA ILE A 358 1.35 -2.64 12.92
C ILE A 358 2.86 -2.43 13.08
N ALA A 359 3.52 -3.25 13.91
CA ALA A 359 4.97 -3.20 14.09
C ALA A 359 5.73 -3.50 12.80
N SER A 360 5.22 -4.42 11.98
CA SER A 360 5.81 -4.78 10.68
C SER A 360 5.64 -3.70 9.62
N GLU A 361 4.53 -2.97 9.60
CA GLU A 361 4.34 -1.86 8.67
C GLU A 361 5.27 -0.67 8.98
N PHE A 362 5.53 -0.41 10.27
CA PHE A 362 6.42 0.68 10.68
C PHE A 362 7.90 0.49 10.31
N THR A 363 8.35 -0.73 9.96
CA THR A 363 9.74 -0.93 9.52
C THR A 363 10.08 -0.24 8.21
N GLN A 364 9.06 0.22 7.48
CA GLN A 364 9.22 0.90 6.19
C GLN A 364 9.54 2.40 6.32
N SER A 365 9.44 2.98 7.52
CA SER A 365 9.76 4.39 7.74
C SER A 365 11.21 4.55 8.24
N PRO A 366 12.14 5.14 7.46
CA PRO A 366 13.58 5.20 7.77
C PRO A 366 13.93 6.02 9.03
N HIS A 367 12.95 6.73 9.61
CA HIS A 367 13.09 7.50 10.85
C HIS A 367 12.25 6.94 12.01
N CYS A 368 11.68 5.75 11.84
CA CYS A 368 10.85 5.08 12.83
C CYS A 368 11.65 4.01 13.60
N ASP A 369 11.84 4.23 14.89
CA ASP A 369 12.18 3.15 15.82
C ASP A 369 10.88 2.40 16.15
N THR A 370 10.82 1.09 15.85
CA THR A 370 9.58 0.31 15.94
C THR A 370 8.92 0.39 17.31
N PHE A 371 9.70 0.28 18.39
CA PHE A 371 9.18 0.44 19.74
C PHE A 371 8.50 1.81 19.90
N SER A 372 9.17 2.88 19.48
CA SER A 372 8.65 4.23 19.57
C SER A 372 7.33 4.38 18.81
N CYS A 373 7.28 4.03 17.53
CA CYS A 373 6.05 4.17 16.73
C CYS A 373 4.93 3.26 17.26
N MET A 374 5.23 2.01 17.60
CA MET A 374 4.24 1.08 18.16
C MET A 374 3.71 1.56 19.51
N SER A 375 4.55 2.18 20.35
CA SER A 375 4.12 2.78 21.62
C SER A 375 3.21 3.99 21.40
N SER A 376 3.55 4.90 20.47
CA SER A 376 2.70 6.04 20.11
C SER A 376 1.36 5.58 19.51
N PHE A 377 1.38 4.56 18.67
CA PHE A 377 0.18 3.92 18.11
C PHE A 377 -0.71 3.31 19.21
N ALA A 378 -0.14 2.46 20.06
CA ALA A 378 -0.90 1.80 21.14
C ALA A 378 -1.50 2.82 22.11
N PHE A 379 -0.75 3.87 22.43
CA PHE A 379 -1.24 4.99 23.23
C PHE A 379 -2.39 5.72 22.53
N GLY A 380 -2.21 6.12 21.26
CA GLY A 380 -3.26 6.77 20.47
C GLY A 380 -4.54 5.95 20.41
N ASN A 381 -4.42 4.65 20.12
CA ASN A 381 -5.55 3.72 20.03
C ASN A 381 -6.28 3.54 21.36
N VAL A 382 -5.56 3.32 22.46
CA VAL A 382 -6.17 3.18 23.79
C VAL A 382 -6.84 4.48 24.23
N LEU A 383 -6.18 5.62 24.02
CA LEU A 383 -6.69 6.96 24.38
C LEU A 383 -8.05 7.23 23.74
N SER A 384 -8.18 6.90 22.45
CA SER A 384 -9.33 7.23 21.61
C SER A 384 -10.41 6.15 21.53
N THR A 385 -10.13 4.91 21.94
CA THR A 385 -11.16 3.85 22.03
C THR A 385 -12.36 4.32 22.88
N ALA A 386 -13.60 4.01 22.50
CA ALA A 386 -14.79 4.39 23.26
C ALA A 386 -14.78 3.87 24.71
N ASP A 387 -15.30 4.66 25.66
CA ASP A 387 -15.33 4.29 27.09
C ASP A 387 -16.34 3.18 27.40
N LEU A 388 -17.41 3.08 26.61
CA LEU A 388 -18.42 2.05 26.74
C LEU A 388 -18.20 0.97 25.69
N LEU A 389 -17.70 -0.19 26.09
CA LEU A 389 -17.46 -1.32 25.19
C LEU A 389 -18.39 -2.50 25.45
N ARG A 390 -18.79 -3.18 24.39
CA ARG A 390 -19.40 -4.51 24.49
C ARG A 390 -18.28 -5.55 24.54
N VAL A 391 -18.24 -6.34 25.62
CA VAL A 391 -17.27 -7.43 25.77
C VAL A 391 -17.92 -8.74 25.41
N ALA A 392 -17.26 -9.54 24.58
CA ALA A 392 -17.72 -10.87 24.19
C ALA A 392 -18.08 -11.71 25.44
N GLY A 393 -19.27 -12.33 25.43
CA GLY A 393 -19.78 -13.13 26.55
C GLY A 393 -20.43 -12.34 27.70
N ARG A 394 -20.56 -11.01 27.60
CA ARG A 394 -21.32 -10.19 28.58
C ARG A 394 -22.54 -9.53 27.95
N ARG A 395 -23.69 -9.60 28.64
CA ARG A 395 -24.96 -8.99 28.19
C ARG A 395 -25.00 -7.46 28.31
N ARG A 396 -24.19 -6.88 29.21
CA ARG A 396 -24.10 -5.42 29.42
C ARG A 396 -22.72 -4.93 29.02
N GLY A 397 -22.65 -3.73 28.45
CA GLY A 397 -21.39 -3.05 28.18
C GLY A 397 -20.60 -2.77 29.47
N VAL A 398 -19.29 -2.59 29.33
CA VAL A 398 -18.40 -2.17 30.41
C VAL A 398 -17.95 -0.75 30.16
N ILE A 399 -17.96 0.05 31.23
CA ILE A 399 -17.32 1.36 31.27
C ILE A 399 -15.84 1.17 31.59
N ILE A 400 -14.99 1.88 30.85
CA ILE A 400 -13.54 1.84 30.94
C ILE A 400 -13.03 3.22 31.31
N THR A 401 -12.14 3.26 32.29
CA THR A 401 -11.40 4.45 32.70
C THR A 401 -9.93 4.20 32.45
N LYS A 402 -9.22 5.17 31.86
CA LYS A 402 -7.89 4.96 31.30
C LYS A 402 -6.90 5.93 31.94
N TYR A 403 -5.69 5.45 32.21
CA TYR A 403 -4.60 6.24 32.80
C TYR A 403 -3.27 5.93 32.11
N LEU A 404 -2.47 6.96 31.85
CA LEU A 404 -1.07 6.83 31.47
C LEU A 404 -0.22 6.92 32.73
N PHE A 405 0.71 5.99 32.93
CA PHE A 405 1.69 6.09 34.01
C PHE A 405 2.99 6.69 33.48
N ASN A 406 3.39 7.83 34.03
CA ASN A 406 4.64 8.50 33.72
C ASN A 406 5.69 8.12 34.76
N HIS A 407 6.63 7.27 34.35
CA HIS A 407 7.79 6.88 35.15
C HIS A 407 8.68 8.09 35.48
N SER A 408 9.33 8.04 36.64
CA SER A 408 10.36 8.99 37.05
C SER A 408 11.59 8.92 36.12
N GLU A 409 12.22 10.05 35.83
CA GLU A 409 13.49 10.12 35.08
C GLU A 409 14.66 9.44 35.84
N GLU A 410 14.51 9.30 37.15
CA GLU A 410 15.47 8.62 38.01
C GLU A 410 15.34 7.10 37.91
N GLU A 411 14.18 6.60 37.49
CA GLU A 411 13.91 5.17 37.49
C GLU A 411 14.60 4.44 36.33
N LYS A 412 15.29 3.35 36.67
CA LYS A 412 16.17 2.63 35.74
C LYS A 412 15.69 1.21 35.50
N MET A 413 15.94 0.72 34.29
CA MET A 413 15.81 -0.69 33.96
C MET A 413 16.79 -1.54 34.79
N LYS A 414 16.39 -2.77 35.07
CA LYS A 414 17.21 -3.75 35.78
C LYS A 414 18.23 -4.35 34.83
N ARG A 415 19.50 -4.43 35.26
CA ARG A 415 20.57 -5.03 34.46
C ARG A 415 20.72 -6.53 34.68
N ILE A 416 21.13 -7.21 33.61
CA ILE A 416 21.47 -8.63 33.57
C ILE A 416 22.97 -8.73 33.27
N GLY A 417 23.82 -9.08 34.25
CA GLY A 417 25.23 -9.39 33.98
C GLY A 417 26.29 -8.27 34.12
N GLY A 418 25.99 -7.16 34.81
CA GLY A 418 27.01 -6.44 35.59
C GLY A 418 28.00 -5.46 34.91
N ARG A 419 27.87 -5.08 33.63
CA ARG A 419 28.66 -3.95 33.04
C ARG A 419 27.78 -3.02 32.20
N GLY A 420 28.13 -1.72 32.11
CA GLY A 420 27.42 -0.69 31.31
C GLY A 420 26.76 0.43 32.13
N ASP A 421 25.82 1.19 31.56
CA ASP A 421 24.87 2.08 32.25
C ASP A 421 23.44 1.51 32.16
N ALA A 422 22.59 1.74 33.17
CA ALA A 422 21.20 1.26 33.17
C ALA A 422 20.33 2.29 32.47
N ALA A 423 19.50 1.84 31.52
CA ALA A 423 18.65 2.73 30.75
C ALA A 423 17.51 3.30 31.61
N THR A 424 17.08 4.53 31.32
CA THR A 424 15.93 5.14 31.98
C THR A 424 14.62 4.55 31.47
N ILE A 425 13.74 4.11 32.39
CA ILE A 425 12.50 3.43 32.01
C ILE A 425 11.61 4.33 31.14
N VAL A 426 11.51 5.62 31.48
CA VAL A 426 10.65 6.60 30.80
C VAL A 426 10.90 6.72 29.28
N ARG A 427 12.10 6.39 28.80
CA ARG A 427 12.45 6.41 27.36
C ARG A 427 12.20 5.10 26.64
N HIS A 428 11.91 4.04 27.39
CA HIS A 428 11.92 2.66 26.92
C HIS A 428 10.68 1.86 27.32
N ALA A 429 9.69 2.48 27.97
CA ALA A 429 8.44 1.83 28.33
C ALA A 429 7.24 2.78 28.17
N LEU A 430 6.18 2.26 27.56
CA LEU A 430 4.82 2.75 27.70
C LEU A 430 4.13 1.94 28.79
N THR A 431 3.50 2.60 29.75
CA THR A 431 2.74 1.94 30.81
C THR A 431 1.36 2.56 30.94
N LEU A 432 0.33 1.72 30.78
CA LEU A 432 -1.06 2.11 30.81
C LEU A 432 -1.78 1.33 31.91
N ALA A 433 -2.69 1.99 32.62
CA ALA A 433 -3.60 1.35 33.57
C ALA A 433 -5.04 1.63 33.14
N LEU A 434 -5.84 0.58 33.05
CA LEU A 434 -7.25 0.64 32.69
C LEU A 434 -8.07 0.12 33.86
N PHE A 435 -9.02 0.89 34.36
CA PHE A 435 -10.07 0.38 35.23
C PHE A 435 -11.28 0.00 34.40
N VAL A 436 -11.80 -1.22 34.59
CA VAL A 436 -12.92 -1.73 33.82
C VAL A 436 -14.01 -2.17 34.79
N SER A 437 -15.16 -1.51 34.71
CA SER A 437 -16.30 -1.77 35.59
C SER A 437 -16.69 -3.25 35.62
N ASN A 438 -16.84 -3.81 36.82
CA ASN A 438 -17.16 -5.22 37.05
C ASN A 438 -16.11 -6.23 36.50
N ILE A 439 -14.87 -5.78 36.25
CA ILE A 439 -13.73 -6.63 35.89
C ILE A 439 -12.55 -6.35 36.83
N GLY A 440 -12.23 -5.07 37.06
CA GLY A 440 -11.08 -4.64 37.85
C GLY A 440 -10.07 -3.87 36.99
N PHE A 441 -8.80 -3.87 37.41
CA PHE A 441 -7.71 -3.19 36.72
C PHE A 441 -7.05 -4.07 35.67
N VAL A 442 -6.59 -3.45 34.59
CA VAL A 442 -5.71 -4.01 33.57
C VAL A 442 -4.51 -3.09 33.43
N VAL A 443 -3.32 -3.61 33.70
CA VAL A 443 -2.03 -2.94 33.52
C VAL A 443 -1.39 -3.49 32.26
N LEU A 444 -0.99 -2.59 31.36
CA LEU A 444 -0.25 -2.93 30.15
C LEU A 444 1.10 -2.23 30.18
N HIS A 445 2.16 -3.01 30.16
CA HIS A 445 3.52 -2.56 29.93
C HIS A 445 3.94 -2.97 28.52
N ILE A 446 4.37 -1.99 27.71
CA ILE A 446 5.07 -2.24 26.45
C ILE A 446 6.46 -1.63 26.60
N PHE A 447 7.51 -2.42 26.48
CA PHE A 447 8.88 -1.89 26.62
C PHE A 447 9.82 -2.36 25.50
N ARG A 448 10.90 -1.62 25.33
CA ARG A 448 11.94 -1.90 24.36
C ARG A 448 12.88 -2.98 24.89
N TYR A 449 13.12 -4.02 24.09
CA TYR A 449 14.21 -4.95 24.37
C TYR A 449 15.54 -4.20 24.28
N LEU A 450 16.26 -4.21 25.39
CA LEU A 450 17.64 -3.73 25.46
C LEU A 450 18.50 -4.90 25.90
N ARG A 451 19.59 -5.14 25.17
CA ARG A 451 20.50 -6.24 25.47
C ARG A 451 20.93 -6.14 26.94
N SER A 452 20.75 -7.25 27.67
CA SER A 452 21.13 -7.35 29.08
C SER A 452 20.37 -6.42 30.03
N GLN A 453 19.16 -5.96 29.67
CA GLN A 453 18.31 -5.17 30.56
C GLN A 453 16.86 -5.67 30.52
N THR A 454 16.13 -5.47 31.61
CA THR A 454 14.71 -5.84 31.74
C THR A 454 13.98 -4.84 32.63
N LEU A 455 12.64 -4.85 32.61
CA LEU A 455 11.89 -4.07 33.60
C LEU A 455 12.11 -4.64 35.01
N PRO A 456 12.27 -3.78 36.03
CA PRO A 456 12.35 -4.24 37.41
C PRO A 456 11.03 -4.90 37.83
N ASP A 457 11.10 -5.84 38.77
CA ASP A 457 9.93 -6.57 39.30
C ASP A 457 9.16 -5.70 40.31
N LYS A 458 8.63 -4.58 39.82
CA LYS A 458 7.89 -3.57 40.58
C LYS A 458 6.42 -3.54 40.15
N ALA A 459 5.54 -3.27 41.10
CA ALA A 459 4.11 -3.07 40.83
C ALA A 459 3.82 -1.59 40.50
N LEU A 460 2.70 -1.33 39.81
CA LEU A 460 2.07 -0.01 39.85
C LEU A 460 1.30 0.18 41.16
N ASP A 461 1.43 1.35 41.79
CA ASP A 461 0.62 1.67 42.97
C ASP A 461 -0.81 2.07 42.55
N LEU A 462 -1.62 1.07 42.22
CA LEU A 462 -3.00 1.28 41.78
C LEU A 462 -3.92 1.84 42.88
N SER A 463 -3.49 1.82 44.15
CA SER A 463 -4.26 2.37 45.27
C SER A 463 -4.42 3.89 45.21
N LEU A 464 -3.58 4.55 44.40
CA LEU A 464 -3.63 5.98 44.13
C LEU A 464 -4.78 6.37 43.18
N LEU A 465 -5.43 5.41 42.52
CA LEU A 465 -6.50 5.69 41.56
C LEU A 465 -7.89 5.75 42.23
N PRO A 466 -8.82 6.60 41.78
CA PRO A 466 -10.11 6.80 42.44
C PRO A 466 -10.99 5.54 42.55
N GLN A 467 -10.79 4.57 41.65
CA GLN A 467 -11.57 3.33 41.57
C GLN A 467 -10.93 2.17 42.33
N ALA A 468 -9.88 2.44 43.12
CA ALA A 468 -9.19 1.43 43.89
C ALA A 468 -10.06 0.89 45.02
N GLU A 469 -10.49 -0.36 44.88
CA GLU A 469 -11.08 -1.15 45.96
C GLU A 469 -10.13 -2.31 46.32
N ASP A 470 -10.00 -2.63 47.60
CA ASP A 470 -9.04 -3.66 48.08
C ASP A 470 -9.23 -5.03 47.40
N ASN A 471 -10.47 -5.37 47.04
CA ASN A 471 -10.88 -6.61 46.37
C ASN A 471 -10.91 -6.50 44.83
N ALA A 472 -10.47 -5.38 44.25
CA ALA A 472 -10.41 -5.23 42.80
C ALA A 472 -9.38 -6.20 42.20
N ASN A 473 -9.82 -7.01 41.24
CA ASN A 473 -8.91 -7.88 40.49
C ASN A 473 -7.93 -7.03 39.67
N VAL A 474 -6.73 -7.56 39.45
CA VAL A 474 -5.73 -6.95 38.56
C VAL A 474 -5.35 -7.95 37.48
N ARG A 475 -5.25 -7.49 36.24
CA ARG A 475 -4.59 -8.22 35.16
C ARG A 475 -3.38 -7.44 34.73
N GLU A 476 -2.25 -8.10 34.59
CA GLU A 476 -1.03 -7.47 34.12
C GLU A 476 -0.58 -8.16 32.84
N VAL A 477 -0.32 -7.34 31.81
CA VAL A 477 0.18 -7.76 30.52
C VAL A 477 1.51 -7.07 30.29
N LEU A 478 2.55 -7.88 30.11
CA LEU A 478 3.91 -7.43 29.88
C LEU A 478 4.35 -7.81 28.47
N CYS A 479 4.60 -6.79 27.66
CA CYS A 479 5.00 -6.90 26.26
C CYS A 479 6.39 -6.30 26.04
N GLU A 480 7.15 -6.93 25.15
CA GLU A 480 8.49 -6.52 24.75
C GLU A 480 8.58 -6.39 23.22
N VAL A 481 9.23 -5.33 22.74
CA VAL A 481 9.50 -5.12 21.31
C VAL A 481 10.99 -5.23 21.05
N ASN A 482 11.39 -6.13 20.17
CA ASN A 482 12.80 -6.30 19.81
C ASN A 482 13.24 -5.41 18.64
N VAL A 483 14.55 -5.41 18.38
CA VAL A 483 15.18 -4.61 17.30
C VAL A 483 14.82 -5.10 15.89
N GLN A 484 14.26 -6.30 15.77
CA GLN A 484 13.74 -6.88 14.51
C GLN A 484 12.23 -6.65 14.37
N SER A 485 11.65 -5.75 15.16
CA SER A 485 10.22 -5.41 15.13
C SER A 485 9.28 -6.55 15.52
N HIS A 486 9.79 -7.55 16.24
CA HIS A 486 8.99 -8.61 16.79
C HIS A 486 8.44 -8.21 18.16
N LEU A 487 7.13 -8.34 18.32
CA LEU A 487 6.44 -8.16 19.58
C LEU A 487 6.30 -9.51 20.30
N GLN A 488 6.74 -9.56 21.56
CA GLN A 488 6.55 -10.72 22.42
C GLN A 488 5.71 -10.34 23.65
N VAL A 489 4.69 -11.15 23.96
CA VAL A 489 3.94 -11.02 25.22
C VAL A 489 4.57 -11.93 26.28
N LEU A 490 5.51 -11.39 27.05
CA LEU A 490 6.26 -12.11 28.07
C LEU A 490 5.34 -12.71 29.13
N SER A 491 4.36 -11.96 29.62
CA SER A 491 3.40 -12.47 30.59
C SER A 491 2.02 -11.83 30.48
N ALA A 492 1.00 -12.61 30.87
CA ALA A 492 -0.38 -12.16 31.04
C ALA A 492 -0.92 -12.81 32.31
N LYS A 493 -0.82 -12.12 33.44
CA LYS A 493 -1.12 -12.64 34.78
C LYS A 493 -2.45 -12.05 35.30
N LYS A 494 -3.15 -12.83 36.12
CA LYS A 494 -4.36 -12.39 36.84
C LYS A 494 -4.09 -12.49 38.35
N PHE A 495 -4.52 -11.48 39.09
CA PHE A 495 -4.46 -11.37 40.53
C PHE A 495 -5.87 -11.10 41.07
N GLU A 496 -6.24 -11.78 42.16
CA GLU A 496 -7.60 -11.68 42.73
C GLU A 496 -7.83 -10.43 43.60
N SER A 497 -6.79 -9.60 43.82
CA SER A 497 -6.90 -8.34 44.59
C SER A 497 -5.70 -7.42 44.32
N LEU A 498 -5.84 -6.13 44.66
CA LEU A 498 -4.74 -5.16 44.65
C LEU A 498 -3.58 -5.61 45.55
N ARG A 499 -3.89 -6.20 46.72
CA ARG A 499 -2.89 -6.71 47.66
C ARG A 499 -2.15 -7.94 47.12
N ALA A 500 -2.83 -8.82 46.38
CA ALA A 500 -2.18 -9.96 45.74
C ALA A 500 -1.24 -9.48 44.61
N TYR A 501 -1.64 -8.45 43.87
CA TYR A 501 -0.82 -7.82 42.83
C TYR A 501 0.44 -7.15 43.39
N SER A 502 0.32 -6.34 44.45
CA SER A 502 1.48 -5.67 45.03
C SER A 502 2.45 -6.67 45.68
N ARG A 503 1.95 -7.69 46.39
CA ARG A 503 2.79 -8.73 47.03
C ARG A 503 3.51 -9.64 46.04
N SER A 504 3.05 -9.76 44.79
CA SER A 504 3.73 -10.58 43.79
C SER A 504 4.99 -9.93 43.21
N HIS A 505 5.17 -8.62 43.41
CA HIS A 505 6.29 -7.83 42.92
C HIS A 505 7.30 -7.58 44.05
N ARG A 506 8.53 -8.04 43.88
CA ARG A 506 9.53 -8.09 44.96
C ARG A 506 10.25 -6.77 45.20
N GLU A 507 10.25 -5.89 44.21
CA GLU A 507 11.06 -4.66 44.20
C GLU A 507 10.25 -3.41 44.58
N GLY A 508 9.02 -3.59 45.09
CA GLY A 508 8.15 -2.50 45.54
C GLY A 508 7.34 -1.88 44.41
N TYR A 509 7.13 -0.56 44.46
CA TYR A 509 6.37 0.18 43.47
C TYR A 509 7.27 0.96 42.51
N PHE A 510 6.80 1.16 41.28
CA PHE A 510 7.37 2.13 40.35
C PHE A 510 7.23 3.55 40.91
N GLU A 511 8.26 4.36 40.69
CA GLU A 511 8.25 5.79 41.02
C GLU A 511 7.72 6.58 39.82
N GLY A 512 6.70 7.38 40.04
CA GLY A 512 6.08 8.12 38.96
C GLY A 512 4.72 8.66 39.35
N ARG A 513 3.96 9.07 38.34
CA ARG A 513 2.62 9.60 38.52
C ARG A 513 1.68 9.11 37.44
N PHE A 514 0.45 8.82 37.83
CA PHE A 514 -0.63 8.68 36.86
C PHE A 514 -0.98 10.03 36.25
N SER A 515 -1.35 10.02 34.97
CA SER A 515 -2.05 11.13 34.37
C SER A 515 -3.39 11.34 35.07
N GLU A 516 -4.02 12.49 34.81
CA GLU A 516 -5.47 12.56 34.96
C GLU A 516 -6.16 11.52 34.06
N GLN A 517 -7.43 11.24 34.35
CA GLN A 517 -8.21 10.29 33.56
C GLN A 517 -8.14 10.65 32.06
N MET A 518 -7.66 9.72 31.26
CA MET A 518 -7.57 9.85 29.81
C MET A 518 -8.91 9.55 29.14
N GLY A 519 -9.10 10.12 27.96
CA GLY A 519 -10.10 9.63 27.02
C GLY A 519 -11.54 9.97 27.41
N ASN A 520 -11.83 11.19 27.88
CA ASN A 520 -13.20 11.71 27.83
C ASN A 520 -13.56 12.01 26.36
N VAL A 521 -13.69 10.96 25.54
CA VAL A 521 -13.71 11.00 24.06
C VAL A 521 -15.06 11.49 23.48
N ARG A 522 -15.83 12.29 24.23
CA ARG A 522 -17.30 12.43 24.08
C ARG A 522 -17.78 12.56 22.65
N ASN A 523 -17.02 13.27 21.81
CA ASN A 523 -17.41 13.54 20.43
C ASN A 523 -16.36 13.14 19.38
N LEU A 524 -15.21 12.53 19.71
CA LEU A 524 -14.15 12.27 18.71
C LEU A 524 -14.63 11.33 17.59
N HIS A 525 -15.27 10.22 17.96
CA HIS A 525 -15.82 9.25 17.02
C HIS A 525 -16.93 9.88 16.17
N GLN A 526 -17.76 10.70 16.80
CA GLN A 526 -18.81 11.46 16.12
C GLN A 526 -18.22 12.47 15.12
N PHE A 527 -17.21 13.26 15.51
CA PHE A 527 -16.57 14.24 14.64
C PHE A 527 -15.81 13.58 13.49
N ALA A 528 -15.20 12.42 13.72
CA ALA A 528 -14.57 11.64 12.67
C ALA A 528 -15.63 11.14 11.66
N ASP A 529 -16.77 10.62 12.14
CA ASP A 529 -17.86 10.19 11.27
C ASP A 529 -18.51 11.34 10.50
N GLU A 530 -18.76 12.48 11.16
CA GLU A 530 -19.28 13.71 10.54
C GLU A 530 -18.33 14.25 9.46
N LEU A 531 -17.02 14.17 9.69
CA LEU A 531 -16.01 14.57 8.70
C LEU A 531 -16.01 13.61 7.50
N MET A 532 -16.00 12.30 7.74
CA MET A 532 -15.93 11.28 6.70
C MET A 532 -17.24 11.13 5.90
N SER A 533 -18.36 11.61 6.43
CA SER A 533 -19.66 11.57 5.77
C SER A 533 -20.05 12.88 5.07
N ALA A 534 -19.23 13.93 5.20
CA ALA A 534 -19.46 15.18 4.51
C ALA A 534 -18.99 15.09 3.05
N GLU A 535 -19.82 15.54 2.11
CA GLU A 535 -19.33 15.82 0.76
C GLU A 535 -18.35 17.01 0.82
N PRO A 536 -17.14 16.87 0.25
CA PRO A 536 -16.23 17.99 0.11
C PRO A 536 -16.83 19.05 -0.81
N ASN A 537 -17.07 20.24 -0.28
CA ASN A 537 -17.54 21.37 -1.08
C ASN A 537 -16.37 22.33 -1.37
N PHE A 538 -15.78 22.18 -2.55
CA PHE A 538 -14.68 23.02 -3.04
C PHE A 538 -15.15 24.21 -3.87
N SER A 539 -16.39 24.68 -3.69
CA SER A 539 -16.90 25.85 -4.42
C SER A 539 -16.05 27.10 -4.14
N ASN A 540 -16.01 28.03 -5.10
CA ASN A 540 -15.30 29.32 -4.95
C ASN A 540 -15.98 30.27 -3.93
N ASP A 541 -17.01 29.81 -3.22
CA ASP A 541 -17.66 30.60 -2.17
C ASP A 541 -16.83 30.50 -0.87
N SER A 542 -16.24 31.63 -0.48
CA SER A 542 -15.42 31.75 0.73
C SER A 542 -16.18 31.35 2.01
N ASN A 543 -17.50 31.50 2.05
CA ASN A 543 -18.30 31.12 3.22
C ASN A 543 -18.44 29.60 3.35
N VAL A 544 -18.57 28.88 2.22
CA VAL A 544 -18.75 27.43 2.18
C VAL A 544 -17.43 26.69 2.47
N ASN A 545 -16.30 27.20 1.95
CA ASN A 545 -14.97 26.71 2.33
C ASN A 545 -14.66 26.93 3.82
N GLY A 546 -15.21 28.00 4.41
CA GLY A 546 -15.10 28.28 5.84
C GLY A 546 -15.78 27.23 6.72
N GLU A 547 -17.01 26.83 6.36
CA GLU A 547 -17.76 25.79 7.09
C GLU A 547 -17.10 24.41 6.96
N TYR A 548 -16.61 24.06 5.77
CA TYR A 548 -15.93 22.79 5.53
C TYR A 548 -14.61 22.69 6.32
N ARG A 549 -13.79 23.75 6.28
CA ARG A 549 -12.56 23.85 7.07
C ARG A 549 -12.83 23.78 8.57
N ALA A 550 -13.92 24.38 9.05
CA ALA A 550 -14.28 24.36 10.46
C ALA A 550 -14.47 22.93 11.00
N ARG A 551 -14.91 21.97 10.19
CA ARG A 551 -15.06 20.57 10.61
C ARG A 551 -13.72 19.90 10.91
N TYR A 552 -12.71 20.13 10.06
CA TYR A 552 -11.34 19.67 10.33
C TYR A 552 -10.78 20.32 11.59
N GLU A 553 -11.00 21.63 11.75
CA GLU A 553 -10.54 22.36 12.94
C GLU A 553 -11.19 21.82 14.21
N VAL A 554 -12.50 21.53 14.20
CA VAL A 554 -13.21 20.91 15.33
C VAL A 554 -12.60 19.56 15.70
N LEU A 555 -12.37 18.67 14.73
CA LEU A 555 -11.79 17.34 14.96
C LEU A 555 -10.37 17.44 15.53
N PHE A 556 -9.48 18.21 14.91
CA PHE A 556 -8.10 18.34 15.35
C PHE A 556 -7.95 19.14 16.65
N ASN A 557 -8.86 20.07 16.94
CA ASN A 557 -8.94 20.72 18.25
C ASN A 557 -9.34 19.72 19.33
N GLU A 558 -10.25 18.79 19.05
CA GLU A 558 -10.63 17.74 19.99
C GLU A 558 -9.44 16.79 20.26
N ILE A 559 -8.73 16.37 19.21
CA ILE A 559 -7.48 15.61 19.36
C ILE A 559 -6.45 16.39 20.18
N SER A 560 -6.28 17.69 19.91
CA SER A 560 -5.35 18.56 20.64
C SER A 560 -5.69 18.67 22.12
N ARG A 561 -6.98 18.81 22.48
CA ARG A 561 -7.44 18.80 23.88
C ARG A 561 -7.14 17.48 24.58
N LEU A 562 -7.34 16.35 23.91
CA LEU A 562 -7.01 15.03 24.47
C LEU A 562 -5.51 14.85 24.73
N LEU A 563 -4.67 15.38 23.84
CA LEU A 563 -3.21 15.21 23.90
C LEU A 563 -2.50 16.22 24.80
N SER A 564 -2.98 17.47 24.88
CA SER A 564 -2.36 18.57 25.64
C SER A 564 -1.98 18.18 27.08
N PRO A 565 -2.86 17.63 27.93
CA PRO A 565 -2.50 17.28 29.31
C PRO A 565 -1.48 16.13 29.38
N LEU A 566 -1.40 15.29 28.34
CA LEU A 566 -0.56 14.09 28.31
C LEU A 566 0.84 14.38 27.77
N LEU A 567 0.95 15.24 26.75
CA LEU A 567 2.22 15.59 26.11
C LEU A 567 2.97 16.74 26.82
N ASN A 568 2.26 17.66 27.48
CA ASN A 568 2.90 18.72 28.27
C ASN A 568 3.74 18.17 29.43
N GLY A 569 3.41 16.97 29.92
CA GLY A 569 4.17 16.25 30.95
C GLY A 569 5.10 15.15 30.44
N ASN A 570 5.02 14.76 29.15
CA ASN A 570 5.79 13.65 28.58
C ASN A 570 6.09 13.86 27.09
N ARG A 571 6.95 14.86 26.79
CA ARG A 571 7.36 15.22 25.43
C ARG A 571 8.13 14.12 24.69
N LEU A 572 8.51 13.02 25.36
CA LEU A 572 9.27 11.92 24.76
C LEU A 572 8.39 10.97 23.94
N LEU A 573 7.10 10.92 24.24
CA LEU A 573 6.16 10.00 23.61
C LEU A 573 5.91 10.35 22.13
N VAL A 574 5.92 11.64 21.79
CA VAL A 574 5.74 12.13 20.42
C VAL A 574 6.66 13.33 20.19
N ASN A 575 7.82 13.08 19.58
CA ASN A 575 8.89 14.06 19.42
C ASN A 575 9.47 14.14 18.00
N ASN A 576 8.80 13.50 17.04
CA ASN A 576 9.14 13.54 15.63
C ASN A 576 7.89 13.20 14.78
N GLU A 577 8.03 13.32 13.46
CA GLU A 577 6.96 13.09 12.49
C GLU A 577 6.48 11.62 12.49
N ALA A 578 7.40 10.65 12.54
CA ALA A 578 7.05 9.21 12.56
C ALA A 578 6.20 8.81 13.77
N LYS A 579 6.54 9.30 14.97
CA LYS A 579 5.73 9.07 16.18
C LYS A 579 4.37 9.77 16.11
N PHE A 580 4.31 10.94 15.46
CA PHE A 580 3.06 11.67 15.28
C PHE A 580 2.13 10.97 14.28
N GLN A 581 2.67 10.46 13.17
CA GLN A 581 1.96 9.58 12.24
C GLN A 581 1.43 8.34 12.95
N ALA A 582 2.26 7.66 13.73
CA ALA A 582 1.85 6.47 14.47
C ALA A 582 0.75 6.77 15.50
N LEU A 583 0.84 7.89 16.22
CA LEU A 583 -0.18 8.37 17.15
C LEU A 583 -1.52 8.59 16.44
N LEU A 584 -1.54 9.40 15.37
CA LEU A 584 -2.77 9.70 14.63
C LEU A 584 -3.36 8.46 14.00
N ARG A 585 -2.51 7.57 13.46
CA ARG A 585 -2.94 6.26 12.97
C ARG A 585 -3.69 5.48 14.05
N GLY A 586 -3.13 5.38 15.25
CA GLY A 586 -3.77 4.71 16.38
C GLY A 586 -5.10 5.35 16.76
N ILE A 587 -5.17 6.68 16.73
CA ILE A 587 -6.38 7.45 16.99
C ILE A 587 -7.48 7.12 15.97
N PHE A 588 -7.21 7.33 14.68
CA PHE A 588 -8.19 7.14 13.62
C PHE A 588 -8.60 5.68 13.44
N GLN A 589 -7.70 4.72 13.64
CA GLN A 589 -8.03 3.29 13.56
C GLN A 589 -9.00 2.86 14.66
N SER A 590 -9.02 3.57 15.80
CA SER A 590 -9.96 3.27 16.87
C SER A 590 -11.36 3.83 16.61
N CYS A 591 -11.49 4.80 15.71
CA CYS A 591 -12.77 5.37 15.31
C CYS A 591 -13.52 4.36 14.44
N ASP A 592 -14.85 4.33 14.55
CA ASP A 592 -15.69 3.50 13.68
C ASP A 592 -15.60 3.92 12.19
N ASN A 593 -15.27 5.19 11.94
CA ASN A 593 -15.05 5.81 10.63
C ASN A 593 -13.88 6.81 10.76
N PRO A 594 -12.81 6.79 9.94
CA PRO A 594 -12.63 6.10 8.65
C PRO A 594 -12.52 4.57 8.73
N ALA A 595 -12.98 3.88 7.69
CA ALA A 595 -12.83 2.43 7.56
C ALA A 595 -11.39 2.01 7.21
N LYS A 596 -10.63 2.89 6.53
CA LYS A 596 -9.22 2.69 6.20
C LYS A 596 -8.36 3.84 6.70
N VAL A 597 -7.24 3.48 7.30
CA VAL A 597 -6.15 4.35 7.75
C VAL A 597 -4.85 3.80 7.18
N ILE A 598 -4.35 4.46 6.14
CA ILE A 598 -3.19 4.02 5.35
C ILE A 598 -2.04 4.98 5.65
N ILE A 599 -0.86 4.45 5.97
CA ILE A 599 0.35 5.24 6.20
C ILE A 599 1.28 5.15 4.98
N GLU A 600 2.12 6.17 4.78
CA GLU A 600 3.11 6.19 3.69
C GLU A 600 2.48 5.90 2.31
N PHE A 601 1.27 6.43 2.08
CA PHE A 601 0.50 6.13 0.88
C PHE A 601 1.26 6.67 -0.34
N GLN A 602 1.67 5.76 -1.21
CA GLN A 602 2.36 6.11 -2.46
C GLN A 602 1.39 6.89 -3.35
N LEU A 603 1.81 8.05 -3.83
CA LEU A 603 1.19 8.81 -4.89
C LEU A 603 2.04 8.66 -6.15
N GLN A 604 1.57 9.22 -7.27
CA GLN A 604 2.36 9.29 -8.51
C GLN A 604 3.77 9.86 -8.33
N ARG A 605 4.67 9.53 -9.27
CA ARG A 605 6.04 10.07 -9.38
C ARG A 605 6.89 9.83 -8.12
N GLY A 606 6.65 8.71 -7.44
CA GLY A 606 7.37 8.32 -6.22
C GLY A 606 7.09 9.22 -5.02
N ARG A 607 6.05 10.07 -5.08
CA ARG A 607 5.61 10.86 -3.93
C ARG A 607 4.91 9.97 -2.91
N LYS A 608 4.94 10.38 -1.65
CA LYS A 608 4.28 9.67 -0.56
C LYS A 608 3.63 10.68 0.35
N ILE A 609 2.39 10.42 0.72
CA ILE A 609 1.68 11.20 1.74
C ILE A 609 1.64 10.40 3.04
N ASP A 610 1.86 11.08 4.16
CA ASP A 610 2.12 10.41 5.43
C ASP A 610 0.93 9.58 5.94
N LEU A 611 -0.29 10.07 5.73
CA LEU A 611 -1.50 9.43 6.23
C LEU A 611 -2.68 9.66 5.27
N VAL A 612 -3.44 8.62 4.97
CA VAL A 612 -4.70 8.69 4.23
C VAL A 612 -5.83 8.06 5.04
N LEU A 613 -6.93 8.79 5.15
CA LEU A 613 -8.18 8.33 5.72
C LEU A 613 -9.16 8.09 4.58
N SER A 614 -9.75 6.89 4.49
CA SER A 614 -10.76 6.59 3.50
C SER A 614 -11.99 5.92 4.13
N LYS A 615 -13.16 6.27 3.60
CA LYS A 615 -14.40 5.55 3.91
C LYS A 615 -14.34 4.18 3.24
N SER A 616 -15.17 3.23 3.71
CA SER A 616 -15.18 1.86 3.17
C SER A 616 -15.26 1.88 1.64
N ALA A 617 -14.69 0.83 1.02
CA ALA A 617 -14.75 0.59 -0.42
C ALA A 617 -16.18 0.63 -0.98
N GLU A 618 -17.20 0.48 -0.13
CA GLU A 618 -18.60 0.32 -0.49
C GLU A 618 -19.26 1.49 -1.25
N ASN A 619 -18.71 2.71 -1.21
CA ASN A 619 -19.36 3.89 -1.79
C ASN A 619 -18.47 4.60 -2.84
N ASP A 620 -18.99 4.71 -4.06
CA ASP A 620 -18.34 5.35 -5.21
C ASP A 620 -18.12 6.87 -5.03
N ASP A 621 -18.89 7.52 -4.14
CA ASP A 621 -18.86 8.98 -3.92
C ASP A 621 -17.93 9.42 -2.77
N THR A 622 -16.94 8.60 -2.39
CA THR A 622 -16.11 8.89 -1.20
C THR A 622 -14.81 9.59 -1.57
N HIS A 623 -14.53 10.71 -0.91
CA HIS A 623 -13.28 11.44 -1.09
C HIS A 623 -12.32 11.10 0.05
N PRO A 624 -11.20 10.39 -0.22
CA PRO A 624 -10.19 10.15 0.79
C PRO A 624 -9.60 11.47 1.26
N ILE A 625 -9.08 11.47 2.48
CA ILE A 625 -8.44 12.61 3.11
C ILE A 625 -6.95 12.26 3.27
N GLY A 626 -6.11 12.90 2.47
CA GLY A 626 -4.67 12.84 2.57
C GLY A 626 -4.14 13.92 3.52
N ILE A 627 -3.27 13.51 4.46
CA ILE A 627 -2.72 14.35 5.50
C ILE A 627 -1.19 14.27 5.46
N GLU A 628 -0.55 15.41 5.20
CA GLU A 628 0.90 15.58 5.38
C GLU A 628 1.18 15.99 6.84
N LEU A 629 2.12 15.33 7.49
CA LEU A 629 2.41 15.51 8.91
C LEU A 629 3.75 16.20 9.11
N LYS A 630 3.79 17.16 10.03
CA LYS A 630 5.02 17.81 10.46
C LYS A 630 5.14 17.85 11.97
N TYR A 631 6.38 17.97 12.43
CA TYR A 631 6.70 18.18 13.83
C TYR A 631 7.55 19.44 14.00
N ALA A 632 7.16 20.29 14.96
CA ALA A 632 7.89 21.49 15.31
C ALA A 632 8.02 21.61 16.83
N ASN A 633 9.24 21.86 17.31
CA ASN A 633 9.53 22.07 18.75
C ASN A 633 9.98 23.49 19.10
N THR A 634 9.96 24.41 18.13
CA THR A 634 10.16 25.84 18.34
C THR A 634 9.20 26.66 17.47
N ALA A 635 8.90 27.89 17.87
CA ALA A 635 8.04 28.79 17.08
C ALA A 635 8.60 29.06 15.67
N GLU A 636 9.92 29.19 15.53
CA GLU A 636 10.58 29.34 14.22
C GLU A 636 10.39 28.11 13.34
N GLN A 637 10.46 26.91 13.92
CA GLN A 637 10.21 25.67 13.18
C GLN A 637 8.77 25.55 12.71
N VAL A 638 7.80 26.02 13.49
CA VAL A 638 6.37 25.96 13.11
C VAL A 638 6.17 26.62 11.75
N GLU A 639 6.70 27.82 11.55
CA GLU A 639 6.52 28.55 10.30
C GLU A 639 7.28 27.89 9.14
N ARG A 640 8.52 27.43 9.37
CA ARG A 640 9.26 26.68 8.34
C ARG A 640 8.53 25.40 7.92
N LYS A 641 7.98 24.67 8.89
CA LYS A 641 7.23 23.43 8.66
C LYS A 641 5.90 23.69 7.96
N ARG A 642 5.26 24.84 8.23
CA ARG A 642 4.07 25.30 7.49
C ARG A 642 4.38 25.54 6.01
N VAL A 643 5.50 26.19 5.70
CA VAL A 643 5.94 26.42 4.32
C VAL A 643 6.30 25.10 3.64
N GLU A 644 7.05 24.23 4.32
CA GLU A 644 7.43 22.90 3.82
C GLU A 644 6.20 22.05 3.46
N ALA A 645 5.24 21.94 4.38
CA ALA A 645 4.03 21.15 4.17
C ALA A 645 3.18 21.72 3.02
N ASN A 646 2.98 23.04 2.96
CA ASN A 646 2.26 23.66 1.85
C ASN A 646 2.90 23.39 0.48
N ARG A 647 4.23 23.39 0.41
CA ARG A 647 4.96 23.06 -0.81
C ARG A 647 4.68 21.61 -1.24
N GLN A 648 4.72 20.66 -0.30
CA GLN A 648 4.41 19.25 -0.58
C GLN A 648 2.96 19.06 -1.01
N LEU A 649 2.00 19.72 -0.36
CA LEU A 649 0.60 19.65 -0.80
C LEU A 649 0.41 20.20 -2.21
N SER A 650 1.12 21.26 -2.61
CA SER A 650 1.12 21.74 -4.00
C SER A 650 1.67 20.70 -4.98
N GLU A 651 2.64 19.87 -4.57
CA GLU A 651 3.16 18.79 -5.41
C GLU A 651 2.12 17.66 -5.56
N TYR A 652 1.38 17.35 -4.50
CA TYR A 652 0.36 16.31 -4.49
C TYR A 652 -0.91 16.68 -5.25
N GLU A 653 -1.22 17.97 -5.38
CA GLU A 653 -2.40 18.48 -6.09
C GLU A 653 -2.47 17.99 -7.55
N PHE A 654 -1.32 17.79 -8.17
CA PHE A 654 -1.16 17.29 -9.54
C PHE A 654 -0.80 15.80 -9.61
N CYS A 655 -0.71 15.13 -8.47
CA CYS A 655 -0.49 13.69 -8.39
C CYS A 655 -1.85 12.98 -8.43
N GLY A 656 -2.02 12.04 -9.34
CA GLY A 656 -3.08 11.03 -9.21
C GLY A 656 -2.63 9.82 -8.37
N GLY A 657 -3.28 8.67 -8.63
CA GLY A 657 -3.09 7.45 -7.83
C GLY A 657 -4.12 7.28 -6.70
N CYS A 658 -4.95 8.30 -6.42
CA CYS A 658 -6.02 8.24 -5.41
C CYS A 658 -7.15 7.26 -5.77
N LYS A 659 -7.40 7.04 -7.07
CA LYS A 659 -8.40 6.08 -7.58
C LYS A 659 -8.15 4.63 -7.15
N ARG A 660 -6.97 4.33 -6.61
CA ARG A 660 -6.64 3.01 -6.08
C ARG A 660 -7.35 2.70 -4.78
N ILE A 661 -7.84 3.69 -4.04
CA ILE A 661 -8.44 3.51 -2.71
C ILE A 661 -9.87 4.06 -2.61
N THR A 662 -10.40 4.59 -3.71
CA THR A 662 -11.76 5.12 -3.84
C THR A 662 -12.23 5.06 -5.28
N GLY A 663 -13.54 4.95 -5.50
CA GLY A 663 -14.18 5.18 -6.81
C GLY A 663 -14.23 6.66 -7.22
N GLY A 664 -14.04 7.57 -6.26
CA GLY A 664 -14.09 9.01 -6.47
C GLY A 664 -12.92 9.59 -7.29
N ASP A 665 -13.15 10.77 -7.88
CA ASP A 665 -12.17 11.44 -8.75
C ASP A 665 -11.17 12.34 -8.00
N ALA A 666 -11.34 12.52 -6.70
CA ALA A 666 -10.58 13.50 -5.94
C ALA A 666 -10.28 13.09 -4.50
N MET A 667 -9.15 13.58 -4.00
CA MET A 667 -8.70 13.48 -2.61
C MET A 667 -8.68 14.88 -1.98
N VAL A 668 -9.11 14.99 -0.73
CA VAL A 668 -8.91 16.20 0.07
C VAL A 668 -7.51 16.16 0.65
N LEU A 669 -6.73 17.22 0.47
CA LEU A 669 -5.38 17.36 0.99
C LEU A 669 -5.35 18.38 2.12
N LEU A 670 -4.68 18.06 3.23
CA LEU A 670 -4.32 19.02 4.27
C LEU A 670 -2.98 18.67 4.91
N TYR A 671 -2.44 19.59 5.69
CA TYR A 671 -1.33 19.29 6.59
C TYR A 671 -1.79 19.39 8.04
N ALA A 672 -1.12 18.65 8.91
CA ALA A 672 -1.20 18.79 10.35
C ALA A 672 0.21 18.89 10.96
N ILE A 673 0.44 19.90 11.79
CA ILE A 673 1.72 20.15 12.46
C ILE A 673 1.54 19.94 13.95
N LEU A 674 2.24 18.97 14.53
CA LEU A 674 2.36 18.87 15.97
C LEU A 674 3.30 19.98 16.46
N ASN A 675 2.71 21.01 17.06
CA ASN A 675 3.36 22.17 17.61
C ASN A 675 3.66 21.94 19.10
N ALA A 676 4.85 21.42 19.40
CA ALA A 676 5.23 21.08 20.78
C ALA A 676 5.48 22.29 21.70
N VAL A 677 5.42 23.52 21.17
CA VAL A 677 5.41 24.77 21.96
C VAL A 677 4.00 25.34 22.15
N GLY A 678 3.00 24.82 21.42
CA GLY A 678 1.60 25.18 21.57
C GLY A 678 0.98 24.56 22.83
N GLN A 679 -0.12 25.14 23.29
CA GLN A 679 -0.93 24.61 24.39
C GLN A 679 -2.37 24.43 23.97
N GLU A 680 -3.04 23.45 24.59
CA GLU A 680 -4.46 23.14 24.37
C GLU A 680 -4.81 23.00 22.87
N GLN A 681 -5.49 23.98 22.28
CA GLN A 681 -5.99 23.94 20.90
C GLN A 681 -4.89 24.23 19.87
N ASP A 682 -3.78 24.85 20.27
CA ASP A 682 -2.65 25.17 19.37
C ASP A 682 -1.63 24.02 19.25
N LEU A 683 -1.92 22.87 19.87
CA LEU A 683 -1.03 21.70 19.86
C LEU A 683 -0.94 21.06 18.47
N ILE A 684 -2.06 20.99 17.74
CA ILE A 684 -2.06 20.55 16.34
C ILE A 684 -2.59 21.68 15.46
N LEU A 685 -1.71 22.20 14.61
CA LEU A 685 -2.05 23.24 13.64
C LEU A 685 -2.36 22.58 12.30
N ILE A 686 -3.54 22.84 11.77
CA ILE A 686 -3.93 22.35 10.44
C ILE A 686 -3.97 23.48 9.40
N GLY A 687 -3.89 23.11 8.12
CA GLY A 687 -4.10 24.04 7.02
C GLY A 687 -3.81 23.43 5.66
N GLY A 688 -3.71 24.29 4.65
CA GLY A 688 -3.38 23.87 3.28
C GLY A 688 -4.48 23.05 2.60
N LEU A 689 -5.74 23.24 3.01
CA LEU A 689 -6.89 22.50 2.51
C LEU A 689 -7.03 22.68 0.98
N ARG A 690 -6.85 21.59 0.23
CA ARG A 690 -6.84 21.55 -1.24
C ARG A 690 -7.61 20.35 -1.76
N ARG A 691 -8.00 20.41 -3.04
CA ARG A 691 -8.51 19.27 -3.79
C ARG A 691 -7.40 18.76 -4.70
N ALA A 692 -7.01 17.50 -4.56
CA ALA A 692 -6.25 16.81 -5.60
C ALA A 692 -7.26 16.11 -6.50
N SER A 693 -7.43 16.55 -7.74
CA SER A 693 -8.25 15.84 -8.72
C SER A 693 -7.35 14.88 -9.51
N GLY A 694 -7.61 13.59 -9.40
CA GLY A 694 -6.94 12.57 -10.19
C GLY A 694 -7.46 12.57 -11.63
N PHE A 695 -7.09 13.60 -12.40
CA PHE A 695 -7.44 13.93 -13.80
C PHE A 695 -8.57 14.97 -13.97
N SER A 696 -8.21 16.19 -14.39
CA SER A 696 -9.01 16.88 -15.41
C SER A 696 -8.82 16.12 -16.74
N ARG A 697 -9.94 15.84 -17.41
CA ARG A 697 -10.10 15.02 -18.62
C ARG A 697 -9.01 15.13 -19.68
#